data_AF-A0A1V3L7W1-F1
#
_entry.id   AF-A0A1V3L7W1-F1
#
_cell.length_a   1.000
_cell.length_b   1.000
_cell.length_c   1.000
_cell.angle_alpha   90.00
_cell.angle_beta   90.00
_cell.angle_gamma   90.00
#
_symmetry.space_group_name_H-M   'P 1'
#
loop_
_entity.id
_entity.type
_entity.pdbx_description
1 polymer ?
#
loop_
_entity_poly.entity_id
_entity_poly.type
_entity_poly.pdbx_seq_one_letter_code
_entity_poly.pdbx_strand_id
1 'polypeptide(L)'
;MVNRTSLLFVVLGGLFFLFAGYLLALQLPENTHIFALFQSTDNLDLLLLQSYTLPRIGIALLAGGTLAFASLLLQQVMGNPLASDSTLGINSGAQFSLFLVAIFAPQLLQYSSSLIALVGAALSLLLVLALAMRKTLSPLLLLLAGLVVNLYFGAFTAMMMLFYPEESRGLAQWGAGSLVQESWRDSQILAIQSAVSFALIFLLRRPLGILALNDSNAQSLGVPVGKLRFIGIVISAYLIASVVSAVGMIGFIGLAAATIVRQLGIRTLTWQLVASLILGALLLAITDLILQLINLYYQISLPTGAVTALLGTPLLLWLMFRALPQSGRLTGTALQKVRQYRPHFTWLIIAVFAISFVMALGLGKTADQTWQMFMPDNGFNLDILALRYPRMLIAICAGILLSVEGVLLQRLTLNPMASPELLGVSSGASMGILLLLFVFSPQDPLWFWLAGIGGALLALVMLAAINQRNGMLPEKVLLTGISLSALFDTLQRIAIASGDPRANQLISWTSGSTQSPDPSFAIPFTLLALILLMSSLAFSRWLDLLRLQSPMAQALGLNILQTRWILIIFSAILTALATLIVGPLSFIGLLVPHLTHFLGVHKARQQLLISALLGSTIMLIADWIGRQILFPYEIPAGLVATLVGGSYFLLMMRKV
;
A
#
# COMPACT_ATOMS: atom_id res chain seq x y z
N MET A 1 14.00 33.15 21.59
CA MET A 1 13.49 31.90 20.99
C MET A 1 14.62 31.25 20.21
N VAL A 2 15.36 30.33 20.82
CA VAL A 2 16.37 29.53 20.11
C VAL A 2 15.66 28.83 18.95
N ASN A 3 16.21 28.98 17.74
CA ASN A 3 15.61 28.57 16.49
C ASN A 3 15.31 27.06 16.55
N ARG A 4 14.05 26.67 16.75
CA ARG A 4 13.64 25.25 16.93
C ARG A 4 14.17 24.35 15.79
N THR A 5 14.36 24.95 14.62
CA THR A 5 14.97 24.34 13.45
C THR A 5 16.42 23.94 13.70
N SER A 6 17.29 24.87 14.11
CA SER A 6 18.71 24.59 14.34
C SER A 6 18.92 23.62 15.49
N LEU A 7 18.09 23.69 16.53
CA LEU A 7 18.17 22.77 17.67
C LEU A 7 17.91 21.31 17.25
N LEU A 8 16.92 21.05 16.38
CA LEU A 8 16.65 19.69 15.91
C LEU A 8 17.82 19.11 15.11
N PHE A 9 18.42 19.89 14.20
CA PHE A 9 19.57 19.44 13.41
C PHE A 9 20.81 19.19 14.29
N VAL A 10 21.05 20.05 15.28
CA VAL A 10 22.17 19.88 16.23
C VAL A 10 21.98 18.62 17.07
N VAL A 11 20.78 18.38 17.58
CA VAL A 11 20.48 17.18 18.39
C VAL A 11 20.63 15.91 17.56
N LEU A 12 20.04 15.84 16.36
CA LEU A 12 20.18 14.66 15.50
C LEU A 12 21.63 14.45 15.05
N GLY A 13 22.34 15.53 14.69
CA GLY A 13 23.76 15.45 14.35
C GLY A 13 24.60 14.94 15.52
N GLY A 14 24.38 15.45 16.74
CA GLY A 14 25.05 14.97 17.94
C GLY A 14 24.77 13.50 18.25
N LEU A 15 23.52 13.05 18.14
CA LEU A 15 23.14 11.63 18.29
C LEU A 15 23.82 10.75 17.24
N PHE A 16 23.88 11.19 15.99
CA PHE A 16 24.57 10.46 14.93
C PHE A 16 26.05 10.25 15.26
N PHE A 17 26.78 11.33 15.60
CA PHE A 17 28.20 11.23 15.95
C PHE A 17 28.43 10.39 17.21
N LEU A 18 27.53 10.48 18.20
CA LEU A 18 27.59 9.66 19.41
C LEU A 18 27.46 8.17 19.07
N PHE A 19 26.39 7.77 18.37
CA PHE A 19 26.16 6.34 18.06
C PHE A 19 27.19 5.79 17.07
N ALA A 20 27.58 6.56 16.05
CA ALA A 20 28.62 6.14 15.10
C ALA A 20 29.97 6.01 15.79
N GLY A 21 30.36 6.98 16.62
CA GLY A 21 31.60 6.93 17.39
C GLY A 21 31.61 5.76 18.37
N TYR A 22 30.49 5.51 19.05
CA TYR A 22 30.35 4.38 19.98
C TYR A 22 30.44 3.02 19.26
N LEU A 23 29.73 2.85 18.16
CA LEU A 23 29.79 1.62 17.34
C LEU A 23 31.21 1.35 16.85
N LEU A 24 31.87 2.37 16.28
CA LEU A 24 33.26 2.24 15.81
C LEU A 24 34.22 1.94 16.95
N ALA A 25 34.04 2.55 18.12
CA ALA A 25 34.88 2.26 19.29
C ALA A 25 34.74 0.82 19.79
N LEU A 26 33.57 0.20 19.66
CA LEU A 26 33.33 -1.19 20.03
C LEU A 26 33.90 -2.20 19.03
N GLN A 27 33.96 -1.83 17.75
CA GLN A 27 34.41 -2.71 16.67
C GLN A 27 35.89 -2.54 16.32
N LEU A 28 36.51 -1.42 16.70
CA LEU A 28 37.93 -1.15 16.46
C LEU A 28 38.82 -2.13 17.24
N PRO A 29 39.83 -2.75 16.60
CA PRO A 29 40.78 -3.60 17.29
C PRO A 29 41.55 -2.84 18.38
N GLU A 30 41.87 -3.54 19.48
CA GLU A 30 42.66 -2.98 20.57
C GLU A 30 43.98 -2.37 20.04
N ASN A 31 44.33 -1.18 20.53
CA ASN A 31 45.52 -0.41 20.14
C ASN A 31 45.56 0.16 18.71
N THR A 32 44.43 0.21 17.99
CA THR A 32 44.35 0.90 16.69
C THR A 32 43.77 2.31 16.81
N HIS A 33 44.41 3.28 16.16
CA HIS A 33 43.88 4.65 16.09
C HIS A 33 42.77 4.76 15.05
N ILE A 34 41.80 5.65 15.27
CA ILE A 34 40.67 5.84 14.34
C ILE A 34 41.10 6.20 12.91
N PHE A 35 42.26 6.85 12.75
CA PHE A 35 42.82 7.19 11.44
C PHE A 35 43.30 5.98 10.64
N ALA A 36 43.55 4.84 11.30
CA ALA A 36 43.88 3.59 10.63
C ALA A 36 42.74 3.09 9.73
N LEU A 37 41.50 3.52 10.00
CA LEU A 37 40.33 3.24 9.14
C LEU A 37 40.49 3.78 7.71
N PHE A 38 41.38 4.75 7.46
CA PHE A 38 41.60 5.34 6.15
C PHE A 38 42.90 4.89 5.48
N GLN A 39 43.60 3.91 6.08
CA GLN A 39 44.86 3.38 5.57
C GLN A 39 44.66 1.95 5.08
N SER A 40 45.47 1.52 4.11
CA SER A 40 45.49 0.11 3.68
C SER A 40 45.92 -0.79 4.83
N THR A 41 45.20 -1.89 5.03
CA THR A 41 45.43 -2.82 6.13
C THR A 41 45.35 -4.26 5.63
N ASP A 42 46.10 -5.15 6.28
CA ASP A 42 45.97 -6.60 6.14
C ASP A 42 45.21 -7.22 7.33
N ASN A 43 44.85 -6.41 8.34
CA ASN A 43 44.09 -6.87 9.50
C ASN A 43 42.61 -7.07 9.13
N LEU A 44 42.12 -8.30 9.27
CA LEU A 44 40.76 -8.70 8.93
C LEU A 44 39.70 -7.85 9.65
N ASP A 45 39.85 -7.56 10.94
CA ASP A 45 38.85 -6.79 11.71
C ASP A 45 38.74 -5.35 11.20
N LEU A 46 39.89 -4.76 10.85
CA LEU A 46 39.95 -3.41 10.28
C LEU A 46 39.40 -3.41 8.84
N LEU A 47 39.65 -4.48 8.08
CA LEU A 47 39.10 -4.67 6.74
C LEU A 47 37.58 -4.83 6.76
N LEU A 48 37.02 -5.54 7.74
CA LEU A 48 35.58 -5.66 7.97
C LEU A 48 34.97 -4.29 8.27
N LEU A 49 35.60 -3.48 9.12
CA LEU A 49 35.17 -2.10 9.36
C LEU A 49 35.17 -1.25 8.09
N GLN A 50 36.23 -1.34 7.29
CA GLN A 50 36.39 -0.60 6.03
C GLN A 50 35.43 -1.04 4.94
N SER A 51 35.06 -2.32 4.90
CA SER A 51 34.32 -2.94 3.78
C SER A 51 32.86 -3.24 4.08
N TYR A 52 32.47 -3.32 5.37
CA TYR A 52 31.09 -3.56 5.82
C TYR A 52 30.51 -2.38 6.60
N THR A 53 31.15 -1.97 7.71
CA THR A 53 30.57 -0.97 8.63
C THR A 53 30.54 0.43 8.02
N LEU A 54 31.67 0.93 7.51
CA LEU A 54 31.73 2.28 6.94
C LEU A 54 30.86 2.43 5.68
N PRO A 55 30.86 1.49 4.71
CA PRO A 55 29.93 1.52 3.59
C PRO A 55 28.47 1.51 4.02
N ARG A 56 28.11 0.74 5.05
CA ARG A 56 26.76 0.70 5.62
C ARG A 56 26.33 2.04 6.19
N ILE A 57 27.20 2.73 6.94
CA ILE A 57 26.91 4.08 7.44
C ILE A 57 26.79 5.07 6.26
N GLY A 58 27.69 4.97 5.28
CA GLY A 58 27.69 5.82 4.10
C GLY A 58 26.42 5.67 3.25
N ILE A 59 26.01 4.43 2.96
CA ILE A 59 24.77 4.17 2.22
C ILE A 59 23.54 4.60 3.03
N ALA A 60 23.53 4.46 4.37
CA ALA A 60 22.41 4.91 5.19
C ALA A 60 22.20 6.44 5.11
N LEU A 61 23.28 7.22 5.15
CA LEU A 61 23.23 8.66 4.96
C LEU A 61 22.75 9.02 3.54
N LEU A 62 23.33 8.40 2.52
CA LEU A 62 23.01 8.67 1.12
C LEU A 62 21.57 8.27 0.78
N ALA A 63 21.14 7.05 1.11
CA ALA A 63 19.80 6.54 0.87
C ALA A 63 18.74 7.35 1.62
N GLY A 64 18.98 7.67 2.90
CA GLY A 64 18.04 8.43 3.71
C GLY A 64 17.84 9.85 3.17
N GLY A 65 18.94 10.51 2.80
CA GLY A 65 18.88 11.85 2.23
C GLY A 65 18.23 11.87 0.85
N THR A 66 18.66 10.98 -0.05
CA THR A 66 18.12 10.90 -1.41
C THR A 66 16.61 10.60 -1.44
N LEU A 67 16.13 9.68 -0.59
CA LEU A 67 14.69 9.41 -0.45
C LEU A 67 13.90 10.62 0.06
N ALA A 68 14.44 11.35 1.04
CA ALA A 68 13.80 12.56 1.56
C ALA A 68 13.76 13.69 0.53
N PHE A 69 14.86 13.89 -0.20
CA PHE A 69 14.91 14.85 -1.32
C PHE A 69 13.89 14.48 -2.40
N ALA A 70 13.86 13.21 -2.84
CA ALA A 70 12.98 12.74 -3.88
C ALA A 70 11.50 12.80 -3.47
N SER A 71 11.19 12.48 -2.21
CA SER A 71 9.83 12.58 -1.64
C SER A 71 9.36 14.03 -1.57
N LEU A 72 10.19 14.96 -1.11
CA LEU A 72 9.83 16.37 -1.05
C LEU A 72 9.58 16.94 -2.46
N LEU A 73 10.44 16.58 -3.42
CA LEU A 73 10.27 16.94 -4.82
C LEU A 73 8.97 16.36 -5.39
N LEU A 74 8.65 15.10 -5.09
CA LEU A 74 7.42 14.46 -5.54
C LEU A 74 6.19 15.16 -4.95
N GLN A 75 6.19 15.48 -3.66
CA GLN A 75 5.12 16.25 -3.01
C GLN A 75 4.91 17.62 -3.66
N GLN A 76 6.01 18.31 -3.99
CA GLN A 76 5.99 19.61 -4.64
C GLN A 76 5.35 19.52 -6.04
N VAL A 77 5.77 18.53 -6.83
CA VAL A 77 5.33 18.34 -8.21
C VAL A 77 3.88 17.85 -8.30
N MET A 78 3.45 17.05 -7.33
CA MET A 78 2.10 16.50 -7.22
C MET A 78 1.11 17.45 -6.52
N GLY A 79 1.59 18.51 -5.87
CA GLY A 79 0.73 19.39 -5.07
C GLY A 79 0.02 18.64 -3.92
N ASN A 80 0.59 17.52 -3.49
CA ASN A 80 0.03 16.64 -2.47
C ASN A 80 1.09 16.31 -1.41
N PRO A 81 0.93 16.76 -0.15
CA PRO A 81 1.88 16.46 0.92
C PRO A 81 1.97 14.97 1.27
N LEU A 82 1.00 14.16 0.84
CA LEU A 82 0.99 12.71 1.02
C LEU A 82 1.72 11.93 -0.08
N ALA A 83 2.24 12.60 -1.11
CA ALA A 83 2.99 11.89 -2.14
C ALA A 83 4.30 11.32 -1.56
N SER A 84 4.52 10.02 -1.79
CA SER A 84 5.69 9.26 -1.33
C SER A 84 6.19 8.32 -2.42
N ASP A 85 7.32 7.66 -2.17
CA ASP A 85 7.92 6.61 -2.98
C ASP A 85 6.95 5.46 -3.34
N SER A 86 6.06 5.09 -2.41
CA SER A 86 5.00 4.12 -2.68
C SER A 86 3.94 4.62 -3.65
N THR A 87 3.75 5.92 -3.85
CA THR A 87 2.63 6.44 -4.66
C THR A 87 2.75 6.21 -6.16
N LEU A 88 3.95 5.91 -6.68
CA LEU A 88 4.20 5.73 -8.12
C LEU A 88 4.39 4.28 -8.56
N GLY A 89 4.14 3.29 -7.71
CA GLY A 89 4.30 1.89 -8.11
C GLY A 89 5.75 1.39 -8.11
N ILE A 90 6.73 2.24 -7.80
CA ILE A 90 8.17 1.99 -8.05
C ILE A 90 8.65 0.79 -7.25
N ASN A 91 8.36 0.77 -5.95
CA ASN A 91 8.76 -0.30 -5.03
C ASN A 91 8.17 -1.66 -5.46
N SER A 92 6.87 -1.70 -5.77
CA SER A 92 6.20 -2.93 -6.22
C SER A 92 6.71 -3.40 -7.57
N GLY A 93 7.09 -2.49 -8.48
CA GLY A 93 7.70 -2.82 -9.77
C GLY A 93 9.08 -3.46 -9.62
N ALA A 94 9.93 -2.89 -8.78
CA ALA A 94 11.24 -3.44 -8.48
C ALA A 94 11.13 -4.84 -7.87
N GLN A 95 10.28 -4.99 -6.84
CA GLN A 95 10.03 -6.29 -6.21
C GLN A 95 9.49 -7.31 -7.21
N PHE A 96 8.46 -6.94 -7.98
CA PHE A 96 7.88 -7.81 -9.02
C PHE A 96 8.94 -8.35 -9.98
N SER A 97 9.82 -7.48 -10.49
CA SER A 97 10.87 -7.90 -11.43
C SER A 97 11.89 -8.84 -10.79
N LEU A 98 12.29 -8.61 -9.54
CA LEU A 98 13.21 -9.48 -8.82
C LEU A 98 12.60 -10.85 -8.57
N PHE A 99 11.32 -10.91 -8.17
CA PHE A 99 10.60 -12.17 -8.00
C PHE A 99 10.49 -12.95 -9.30
N LEU A 100 10.12 -12.27 -10.39
CA LEU A 100 10.00 -12.90 -11.70
C LEU A 100 11.35 -13.48 -12.15
N VAL A 101 12.43 -12.71 -12.05
CA VAL A 101 13.76 -13.19 -12.46
C VAL A 101 14.28 -14.28 -11.52
N ALA A 102 14.10 -14.17 -10.21
CA ALA A 102 14.59 -15.18 -9.27
C ALA A 102 13.98 -16.56 -9.53
N ILE A 103 12.70 -16.61 -9.88
CA ILE A 103 11.98 -17.86 -10.10
C ILE A 103 12.24 -18.40 -11.51
N PHE A 104 12.15 -17.55 -12.55
CA PHE A 104 12.14 -18.02 -13.94
C PHE A 104 13.48 -17.87 -14.67
N ALA A 105 14.38 -17.00 -14.20
CA ALA A 105 15.66 -16.72 -14.85
C ALA A 105 16.78 -16.38 -13.84
N PRO A 106 17.06 -17.25 -12.84
CA PRO A 106 17.96 -16.93 -11.72
C PRO A 106 19.39 -16.59 -12.16
N GLN A 107 19.82 -17.08 -13.34
CA GLN A 107 21.12 -16.77 -13.94
C GLN A 107 21.34 -15.26 -14.12
N LEU A 108 20.28 -14.49 -14.38
CA LEU A 108 20.39 -13.03 -14.57
C LEU A 108 20.74 -12.29 -13.26
N LEU A 109 20.39 -12.87 -12.10
CA LEU A 109 20.71 -12.27 -10.80
C LEU A 109 22.22 -12.24 -10.53
N GLN A 110 23.00 -13.12 -11.16
CA GLN A 110 24.46 -13.14 -11.02
C GLN A 110 25.12 -11.90 -11.62
N TYR A 111 24.50 -11.28 -12.63
CA TYR A 111 25.04 -10.07 -13.26
C TYR A 111 24.79 -8.84 -12.40
N SER A 112 23.52 -8.57 -12.05
CA SER A 112 23.16 -7.47 -11.16
C SER A 112 21.69 -7.53 -10.75
N SER A 113 21.42 -7.81 -9.48
CA SER A 113 20.09 -7.65 -8.87
C SER A 113 19.60 -6.20 -8.89
N SER A 114 20.50 -5.24 -8.68
CA SER A 114 20.19 -3.80 -8.72
C SER A 114 19.66 -3.34 -10.08
N LEU A 115 20.28 -3.76 -11.20
CA LEU A 115 19.79 -3.41 -12.54
C LEU A 115 18.40 -3.99 -12.81
N ILE A 116 18.14 -5.22 -12.36
CA ILE A 116 16.84 -5.88 -12.54
C ILE A 116 15.77 -5.13 -11.77
N ALA A 117 16.02 -4.81 -10.51
CA ALA A 117 15.14 -3.97 -9.69
C ALA A 117 14.86 -2.61 -10.35
N LEU A 118 15.89 -1.97 -10.92
CA LEU A 118 15.76 -0.68 -11.61
C LEU A 118 14.92 -0.78 -12.88
N VAL A 119 15.07 -1.86 -13.66
CA VAL A 119 14.22 -2.12 -14.84
C VAL A 119 12.77 -2.33 -14.42
N GLY A 120 12.49 -3.10 -13.36
CA GLY A 120 11.14 -3.28 -12.84
C GLY A 120 10.50 -1.98 -12.36
N ALA A 121 11.27 -1.17 -11.62
CA ALA A 121 10.87 0.18 -11.21
C ALA A 121 10.53 1.08 -12.41
N ALA A 122 11.37 1.07 -13.44
CA ALA A 122 11.17 1.87 -14.66
C ALA A 122 9.93 1.42 -15.43
N LEU A 123 9.69 0.11 -15.58
CA LEU A 123 8.48 -0.43 -16.21
C LEU A 123 7.21 -0.03 -15.46
N SER A 124 7.25 -0.08 -14.13
CA SER A 124 6.15 0.38 -13.28
C SER A 124 5.84 1.86 -13.47
N LEU A 125 6.87 2.70 -13.45
CA LEU A 125 6.73 4.14 -13.69
C LEU A 125 6.16 4.42 -15.09
N LEU A 126 6.65 3.71 -16.12
CA LEU A 126 6.16 3.84 -17.49
C LEU A 126 4.67 3.48 -17.58
N LEU A 127 4.23 2.43 -16.90
CA LEU A 127 2.81 2.06 -16.80
C LEU A 127 2.00 3.19 -16.16
N VAL A 128 2.43 3.69 -15.00
CA VAL A 128 1.76 4.80 -14.28
C VAL A 128 1.65 6.05 -15.16
N LEU A 129 2.74 6.43 -15.83
CA LEU A 129 2.78 7.58 -16.73
C LEU A 129 1.89 7.36 -17.95
N ALA A 130 1.95 6.19 -18.60
CA ALA A 130 1.12 5.86 -19.76
C ALA A 130 -0.39 6.00 -19.49
N LEU A 131 -0.80 5.65 -18.27
CA LEU A 131 -2.18 5.76 -17.81
C LEU A 131 -2.57 7.22 -17.52
N ALA A 132 -1.66 8.03 -17.00
CA ALA A 132 -1.93 9.42 -16.60
C ALA A 132 -1.71 10.46 -17.72
N MET A 133 -1.02 10.11 -18.81
CA MET A 133 -0.58 11.06 -19.85
C MET A 133 -1.73 11.79 -20.58
N ARG A 134 -2.93 11.19 -20.70
CA ARG A 134 -4.04 11.76 -21.50
C ARG A 134 -4.67 13.04 -20.93
N LYS A 135 -4.52 13.31 -19.62
CA LYS A 135 -5.09 14.48 -18.94
C LYS A 135 -4.03 15.30 -18.20
N THR A 136 -3.02 15.75 -18.93
CA THR A 136 -1.97 16.68 -18.44
C THR A 136 -1.33 16.22 -17.12
N LEU A 137 -1.15 14.90 -16.95
CA LEU A 137 -0.59 14.30 -15.73
C LEU A 137 -1.27 14.86 -14.46
N SER A 138 -2.60 14.76 -14.39
CA SER A 138 -3.31 15.23 -13.19
C SER A 138 -2.82 14.45 -11.95
N PRO A 139 -2.55 15.12 -10.81
CA PRO A 139 -2.01 14.44 -9.64
C PRO A 139 -2.90 13.30 -9.12
N LEU A 140 -4.23 13.48 -9.20
CA LEU A 140 -5.18 12.44 -8.79
C LEU A 140 -5.06 11.19 -9.66
N LEU A 141 -4.98 11.32 -10.99
CA LEU A 141 -4.87 10.18 -11.88
C LEU A 141 -3.53 9.45 -11.72
N LEU A 142 -2.45 10.19 -11.45
CA LEU A 142 -1.15 9.60 -11.14
C LEU A 142 -1.17 8.77 -9.86
N LEU A 143 -1.79 9.29 -8.79
CA LEU A 143 -1.95 8.54 -7.52
C LEU A 143 -2.82 7.31 -7.69
N LEU A 144 -3.94 7.43 -8.41
CA LEU A 144 -4.84 6.32 -8.73
C LEU A 144 -4.13 5.27 -9.61
N ALA A 145 -3.41 5.69 -10.65
CA ALA A 145 -2.61 4.80 -11.49
C ALA A 145 -1.57 4.04 -10.67
N GLY A 146 -0.80 4.75 -9.84
CA GLY A 146 0.22 4.15 -8.98
C GLY A 146 -0.36 3.18 -7.96
N LEU A 147 -1.48 3.52 -7.32
CA LEU A 147 -2.18 2.61 -6.41
C LEU A 147 -2.61 1.31 -7.10
N VAL A 148 -3.15 1.39 -8.32
CA VAL A 148 -3.56 0.20 -9.08
C VAL A 148 -2.36 -0.65 -9.45
N VAL A 149 -1.28 -0.03 -9.93
CA VAL A 149 -0.04 -0.73 -10.29
C VAL A 149 0.58 -1.41 -9.06
N ASN A 150 0.56 -0.75 -7.88
CA ASN A 150 1.01 -1.35 -6.63
C ASN A 150 0.20 -2.60 -6.26
N LEU A 151 -1.13 -2.53 -6.31
CA LEU A 151 -1.99 -3.66 -5.97
C LEU A 151 -1.83 -4.80 -6.97
N TYR A 152 -1.66 -4.48 -8.26
CA TYR A 152 -1.45 -5.47 -9.31
C TYR A 152 -0.12 -6.23 -9.15
N PHE A 153 0.99 -5.51 -9.01
CA PHE A 153 2.31 -6.12 -8.77
C PHE A 153 2.42 -6.75 -7.38
N GLY A 154 1.74 -6.21 -6.38
CA GLY A 154 1.61 -6.79 -5.05
C GLY A 154 0.89 -8.14 -5.08
N ALA A 155 -0.22 -8.26 -5.81
CA ALA A 155 -0.94 -9.52 -5.98
C ALA A 155 -0.08 -10.58 -6.69
N PHE A 156 0.70 -10.18 -7.69
CA PHE A 156 1.67 -11.10 -8.32
C PHE A 156 2.76 -11.54 -7.34
N THR A 157 3.32 -10.60 -6.57
CA THR A 157 4.36 -10.92 -5.58
C THR A 157 3.82 -11.87 -4.50
N ALA A 158 2.61 -11.64 -4.00
CA ALA A 158 1.93 -12.53 -3.05
C ALA A 158 1.68 -13.92 -3.65
N MET A 159 1.31 -14.01 -4.93
CA MET A 159 1.19 -15.28 -5.65
C MET A 159 2.53 -16.01 -5.69
N MET A 160 3.63 -15.33 -6.02
CA MET A 160 4.95 -15.94 -6.04
C MET A 160 5.40 -16.42 -4.66
N MET A 161 5.16 -15.63 -3.60
CA MET A 161 5.46 -16.06 -2.22
C MET A 161 4.66 -17.30 -1.79
N LEU A 162 3.43 -17.45 -2.30
CA LEU A 162 2.57 -18.57 -1.96
C LEU A 162 2.98 -19.87 -2.66
N PHE A 163 3.36 -19.79 -3.94
CA PHE A 163 3.72 -20.98 -4.74
C PHE A 163 5.20 -21.34 -4.69
N TYR A 164 6.08 -20.37 -4.40
CA TYR A 164 7.54 -20.53 -4.34
C TYR A 164 8.10 -19.97 -3.01
N PRO A 165 7.70 -20.54 -1.85
CA PRO A 165 8.06 -20.00 -0.55
C PRO A 165 9.56 -20.02 -0.26
N GLU A 166 10.29 -21.03 -0.74
CA GLU A 166 11.73 -21.14 -0.50
C GLU A 166 12.52 -20.16 -1.37
N GLU A 167 12.18 -20.06 -2.65
CA GLU A 167 12.81 -19.14 -3.61
C GLU A 167 12.49 -17.67 -3.27
N SER A 168 11.34 -17.41 -2.66
CA SER A 168 10.91 -16.07 -2.28
C SER A 168 11.49 -15.57 -0.96
N ARG A 169 12.05 -16.44 -0.11
CA ARG A 169 12.49 -16.08 1.25
C ARG A 169 13.53 -14.95 1.26
N GLY A 170 14.58 -15.07 0.45
CA GLY A 170 15.62 -14.04 0.34
C GLY A 170 15.09 -12.73 -0.23
N LEU A 171 14.12 -12.80 -1.15
CA LEU A 171 13.48 -11.62 -1.71
C LEU A 171 12.48 -10.95 -0.75
N ALA A 172 11.87 -11.72 0.15
CA ALA A 172 11.03 -11.19 1.21
C ALA A 172 11.88 -10.40 2.22
N GLN A 173 13.09 -10.89 2.55
CA GLN A 173 14.07 -10.16 3.35
C GLN A 173 14.55 -8.88 2.64
N TRP A 174 14.86 -8.95 1.35
CA TRP A 174 15.17 -7.76 0.55
C TRP A 174 14.01 -6.74 0.55
N GLY A 175 12.77 -7.23 0.47
CA GLY A 175 11.56 -6.42 0.55
C GLY A 175 11.29 -5.78 1.92
N ALA A 176 11.96 -6.25 2.98
CA ALA A 176 11.93 -5.58 4.29
C ALA A 176 12.94 -4.42 4.39
N GLY A 177 13.84 -4.28 3.40
CA GLY A 177 14.86 -3.24 3.33
C GLY A 177 16.06 -3.53 4.21
N SER A 178 17.25 -3.67 3.61
CA SER A 178 18.50 -4.00 4.29
C SER A 178 19.61 -3.05 3.87
N LEU A 179 20.25 -2.42 4.86
CA LEU A 179 21.42 -1.56 4.67
C LEU A 179 22.74 -2.32 4.75
N VAL A 180 22.71 -3.66 4.82
CA VAL A 180 23.93 -4.46 4.76
C VAL A 180 24.60 -4.25 3.40
N GLN A 181 25.91 -4.03 3.40
CA GLN A 181 26.71 -3.76 2.21
C GLN A 181 27.93 -4.66 2.21
N GLU A 182 28.31 -5.16 1.04
CA GLU A 182 29.52 -5.96 0.84
C GLU A 182 30.73 -5.10 0.43
N SER A 183 30.51 -3.85 0.01
CA SER A 183 31.57 -2.92 -0.41
C SER A 183 31.07 -1.47 -0.52
N TRP A 184 31.98 -0.54 -0.83
CA TRP A 184 31.66 0.84 -1.20
C TRP A 184 30.97 0.99 -2.57
N ARG A 185 30.84 -0.08 -3.36
CA ARG A 185 30.36 0.01 -4.74
C ARG A 185 28.98 0.68 -4.85
N ASP A 186 28.01 0.22 -4.09
CA ASP A 186 26.63 0.70 -4.20
C ASP A 186 26.48 2.13 -3.65
N SER A 187 27.23 2.48 -2.60
CA SER A 187 27.26 3.84 -2.07
C SER A 187 27.91 4.83 -3.03
N GLN A 188 29.00 4.45 -3.71
CA GLN A 188 29.62 5.28 -4.75
C GLN A 188 28.71 5.47 -5.97
N ILE A 189 28.08 4.39 -6.45
CA ILE A 189 27.14 4.45 -7.56
C ILE A 189 25.97 5.36 -7.22
N LEU A 190 25.35 5.18 -6.04
CA LEU A 190 24.24 6.01 -5.59
C LEU A 190 24.66 7.48 -5.41
N ALA A 191 25.86 7.75 -4.91
CA ALA A 191 26.38 9.12 -4.77
C ALA A 191 26.50 9.82 -6.13
N ILE A 192 27.03 9.14 -7.16
CA ILE A 192 27.15 9.69 -8.51
C ILE A 192 25.76 9.94 -9.11
N GLN A 193 24.87 8.96 -9.05
CA GLN A 193 23.50 9.06 -9.59
C GLN A 193 22.69 10.17 -8.93
N SER A 194 22.82 10.32 -7.61
CA SER A 194 22.15 11.36 -6.85
C SER A 194 22.73 12.75 -7.11
N ALA A 195 24.05 12.90 -7.21
CA ALA A 195 24.69 14.17 -7.52
C ALA A 195 24.22 14.75 -8.87
N VAL A 196 24.13 13.93 -9.91
CA VAL A 196 23.61 14.33 -11.22
C VAL A 196 22.16 14.83 -11.11
N SER A 197 21.31 14.07 -10.42
CA SER A 197 19.90 14.42 -10.23
C SER A 197 19.73 15.70 -9.40
N PHE A 198 20.52 15.88 -8.34
CA PHE A 198 20.52 17.09 -7.53
C PHE A 198 20.94 18.32 -8.33
N ALA A 199 21.96 18.20 -9.19
CA ALA A 199 22.38 19.28 -10.06
C ALA A 199 21.25 19.68 -11.04
N LEU A 200 20.58 18.70 -11.67
CA LEU A 200 19.44 18.96 -12.56
C LEU A 200 18.28 19.68 -11.85
N ILE A 201 17.91 19.23 -10.65
CA ILE A 201 16.84 19.85 -9.87
C ILE A 201 17.25 21.24 -9.37
N PHE A 202 18.52 21.43 -9.03
CA PHE A 202 19.04 22.74 -8.67
C PHE A 202 18.91 23.74 -9.83
N LEU A 203 19.16 23.33 -11.08
CA LEU A 203 18.93 24.17 -12.25
C LEU A 203 17.44 24.51 -12.43
N LEU A 204 16.55 23.56 -12.12
CA LEU A 204 15.09 23.72 -12.23
C LEU A 204 14.41 24.27 -10.96
N ARG A 205 15.17 24.69 -9.94
CA ARG A 205 14.62 25.09 -8.64
C ARG A 205 13.60 26.24 -8.70
N ARG A 206 13.82 27.21 -9.59
CA ARG A 206 12.91 28.36 -9.77
C ARG A 206 11.57 27.93 -10.39
N PRO A 207 11.54 27.28 -11.57
CA PRO A 207 10.28 26.84 -12.17
C PRO A 207 9.54 25.81 -11.30
N LEU A 208 10.24 24.92 -10.59
CA LEU A 208 9.62 23.97 -9.65
C LEU A 208 9.03 24.65 -8.41
N GLY A 209 9.64 25.75 -7.93
CA GLY A 209 9.11 26.54 -6.82
C GLY A 209 7.77 27.19 -7.16
N ILE A 210 7.57 27.60 -8.43
CA ILE A 210 6.32 28.21 -8.91
C ILE A 210 5.16 27.20 -8.89
N LEU A 211 5.43 25.89 -9.01
CA LEU A 211 4.41 24.83 -8.90
C LEU A 211 3.77 24.72 -7.51
N ALA A 212 4.29 25.42 -6.49
CA ALA A 212 3.59 25.56 -5.22
C ALA A 212 2.30 26.37 -5.36
N LEU A 213 2.20 27.21 -6.39
CA LEU A 213 0.98 27.93 -6.75
C LEU A 213 0.03 26.98 -7.51
N ASN A 214 -1.28 27.27 -7.46
CA ASN A 214 -2.28 26.50 -8.22
C ASN A 214 -1.92 26.40 -9.71
N ASP A 215 -2.26 25.28 -10.36
CA ASP A 215 -1.92 25.00 -11.77
C ASP A 215 -2.27 26.17 -12.71
N SER A 216 -3.41 26.84 -12.50
CA SER A 216 -3.83 28.01 -13.28
C SER A 216 -2.90 29.21 -13.10
N ASN A 217 -2.44 29.46 -11.88
CA ASN A 217 -1.55 30.56 -11.53
C ASN A 217 -0.12 30.28 -12.03
N ALA A 218 0.31 29.03 -11.99
CA ALA A 218 1.59 28.63 -12.57
C ALA A 218 1.59 28.78 -14.10
N GLN A 219 0.48 28.39 -14.76
CA GLN A 219 0.32 28.56 -16.20
C GLN A 219 0.27 30.04 -16.62
N SER A 220 -0.40 30.91 -15.87
CA SER A 220 -0.45 32.35 -16.17
C SER A 220 0.92 33.04 -16.02
N LEU A 221 1.81 32.49 -15.19
CA LEU A 221 3.21 32.91 -15.07
C LEU A 221 4.12 32.34 -16.18
N GLY A 222 3.56 31.68 -17.19
CA GLY A 222 4.29 31.16 -18.36
C GLY A 222 5.05 29.85 -18.10
N VAL A 223 4.80 29.19 -16.97
CA VAL A 223 5.50 27.95 -16.59
C VAL A 223 4.85 26.73 -17.24
N PRO A 224 5.60 25.86 -17.95
CA PRO A 224 5.04 24.67 -18.58
C PRO A 224 4.80 23.56 -17.53
N VAL A 225 3.68 23.67 -16.80
CA VAL A 225 3.31 22.79 -15.66
C VAL A 225 3.44 21.30 -16.02
N GLY A 226 2.89 20.88 -17.16
CA GLY A 226 2.94 19.46 -17.57
C GLY A 226 4.37 18.94 -17.79
N LYS A 227 5.25 19.73 -18.42
CA LYS A 227 6.65 19.32 -18.68
C LYS A 227 7.45 19.26 -17.39
N LEU A 228 7.32 20.26 -16.52
CA LEU A 228 8.02 20.26 -15.23
C LEU A 228 7.53 19.15 -14.32
N ARG A 229 6.23 18.84 -14.37
CA ARG A 229 5.66 17.73 -13.62
C ARG A 229 6.21 16.40 -14.10
N PHE A 230 6.26 16.19 -15.42
CA PHE A 230 6.89 15.01 -16.00
C PHE A 230 8.36 14.89 -15.58
N ILE A 231 9.16 15.94 -15.75
CA ILE A 231 10.59 15.95 -15.38
C ILE A 231 10.78 15.67 -13.89
N GLY A 232 10.02 16.36 -13.03
CA GLY A 232 10.10 16.18 -11.58
C GLY A 232 9.72 14.77 -11.13
N ILE A 233 8.66 14.19 -11.70
CA ILE A 233 8.25 12.81 -11.42
C ILE A 233 9.33 11.82 -11.88
N VAL A 234 9.86 11.98 -13.10
CA VAL A 234 10.88 11.07 -13.63
C VAL A 234 12.17 11.13 -12.81
N ILE A 235 12.62 12.34 -12.43
CA ILE A 235 13.83 12.49 -11.59
C ILE A 235 13.59 11.94 -10.18
N SER A 236 12.46 12.27 -9.53
CA SER A 236 12.11 11.69 -8.23
C SER A 236 12.06 10.17 -8.30
N ALA A 237 11.41 9.62 -9.33
CA ALA A 237 11.27 8.19 -9.50
C ALA A 237 12.61 7.50 -9.77
N TYR A 238 13.49 8.11 -10.56
CA TYR A 238 14.85 7.62 -10.78
C TYR A 238 15.67 7.59 -9.49
N LEU A 239 15.62 8.65 -8.68
CA LEU A 239 16.28 8.68 -7.38
C LEU A 239 15.74 7.58 -6.45
N ILE A 240 14.42 7.43 -6.35
CA ILE A 240 13.79 6.38 -5.54
C ILE A 240 14.21 5.00 -6.03
N ALA A 241 14.12 4.74 -7.33
CA ALA A 241 14.50 3.45 -7.92
C ALA A 241 15.97 3.12 -7.69
N SER A 242 16.85 4.12 -7.78
CA SER A 242 18.29 3.96 -7.50
C SER A 242 18.53 3.52 -6.06
N VAL A 243 17.88 4.17 -5.09
CA VAL A 243 17.97 3.76 -3.68
C VAL A 243 17.40 2.37 -3.44
N VAL A 244 16.19 2.10 -3.95
CA VAL A 244 15.50 0.82 -3.77
C VAL A 244 16.32 -0.32 -4.37
N SER A 245 16.99 -0.10 -5.49
CA SER A 245 17.85 -1.11 -6.10
C SER A 245 19.08 -1.46 -5.26
N ALA A 246 19.59 -0.53 -4.45
CA ALA A 246 20.80 -0.70 -3.64
C ALA A 246 20.50 -1.23 -2.22
N VAL A 247 19.37 -0.84 -1.63
CA VAL A 247 19.08 -1.07 -0.20
C VAL A 247 17.75 -1.81 0.02
N GLY A 248 16.96 -2.03 -1.03
CA GLY A 248 15.60 -2.55 -0.92
C GLY A 248 14.59 -1.49 -0.49
N MET A 249 13.41 -1.93 -0.06
CA MET A 249 12.30 -1.01 0.26
C MET A 249 12.49 -0.35 1.63
N ILE A 250 12.68 0.98 1.63
CA ILE A 250 12.76 1.79 2.86
C ILE A 250 11.53 2.69 2.95
N GLY A 251 10.63 2.37 3.87
CA GLY A 251 9.36 3.10 4.03
C GLY A 251 9.47 4.35 4.89
N PHE A 252 8.62 5.34 4.59
CA PHE A 252 8.27 6.49 5.44
C PHE A 252 9.35 7.51 5.79
N ILE A 253 10.64 7.21 5.65
CA ILE A 253 11.72 8.17 5.97
C ILE A 253 11.61 9.42 5.13
N GLY A 254 11.41 9.26 3.82
CA GLY A 254 11.33 10.39 2.92
C GLY A 254 10.13 11.30 3.20
N LEU A 255 8.98 10.69 3.48
CA LEU A 255 7.75 11.41 3.84
C LEU A 255 7.87 12.06 5.24
N ALA A 256 8.47 11.38 6.23
CA ALA A 256 8.73 11.90 7.57
C ALA A 256 9.66 13.12 7.53
N ALA A 257 10.79 13.01 6.85
CA ALA A 257 11.73 14.12 6.72
C ALA A 257 11.08 15.32 6.00
N ALA A 258 10.37 15.09 4.90
CA ALA A 258 9.70 16.16 4.15
C ALA A 258 8.60 16.85 4.98
N THR A 259 7.81 16.09 5.74
CA THR A 259 6.75 16.65 6.60
C THR A 259 7.32 17.43 7.78
N ILE A 260 8.37 16.93 8.44
CA ILE A 260 9.07 17.67 9.51
C ILE A 260 9.61 18.99 8.98
N VAL A 261 10.30 18.99 7.83
CA VAL A 261 10.84 20.20 7.20
C VAL A 261 9.76 21.24 6.91
N ARG A 262 8.59 20.83 6.43
CA ARG A 262 7.45 21.74 6.21
C ARG A 262 6.94 22.34 7.52
N GLN A 263 6.90 21.56 8.61
CA GLN A 263 6.48 22.04 9.93
C GLN A 263 7.49 22.95 10.62
N LEU A 264 8.78 22.79 10.31
CA LEU A 264 9.85 23.68 10.75
C LEU A 264 9.72 25.10 10.16
N GLY A 265 8.77 25.35 9.26
CA GLY A 265 8.48 26.68 8.73
C GLY A 265 9.45 27.14 7.63
N ILE A 266 10.22 26.23 7.05
CA ILE A 266 11.14 26.52 5.94
C ILE A 266 10.30 26.78 4.68
N ARG A 267 10.37 28.00 4.13
CA ARG A 267 9.43 28.47 3.08
C ARG A 267 9.92 28.24 1.65
N THR A 268 11.23 28.28 1.41
CA THR A 268 11.80 28.23 0.06
C THR A 268 12.13 26.79 -0.35
N LEU A 269 11.80 26.42 -1.59
CA LEU A 269 11.99 25.06 -2.10
C LEU A 269 13.45 24.59 -1.97
N THR A 270 14.42 25.47 -2.19
CA THR A 270 15.85 25.14 -2.09
C THR A 270 16.24 24.69 -0.68
N TRP A 271 15.83 25.47 0.33
CA TRP A 271 16.13 25.15 1.71
C TRP A 271 15.29 23.98 2.22
N GLN A 272 14.07 23.81 1.70
CA GLN A 272 13.28 22.61 1.96
C GLN A 272 14.00 21.35 1.46
N LEU A 273 14.51 21.36 0.22
CA LEU A 273 15.25 20.25 -0.36
C LEU A 273 16.52 19.93 0.43
N VAL A 274 17.35 20.93 0.73
CA VAL A 274 18.58 20.75 1.52
C VAL A 274 18.29 20.25 2.94
N ALA A 275 17.32 20.87 3.62
CA ALA A 275 16.94 20.44 4.96
C ALA A 275 16.37 19.02 4.96
N SER A 276 15.57 18.64 3.95
CA SER A 276 15.03 17.29 3.83
C SER A 276 16.12 16.26 3.57
N LEU A 277 17.11 16.59 2.73
CA LEU A 277 18.28 15.75 2.46
C LEU A 277 19.04 15.44 3.77
N ILE A 278 19.35 16.46 4.56
CA ILE A 278 20.10 16.29 5.82
C ILE A 278 19.26 15.51 6.84
N LEU A 279 17.98 15.87 6.99
CA LEU A 279 17.11 15.27 8.00
C LEU A 279 16.83 13.79 7.67
N GLY A 280 16.58 13.46 6.40
CA GLY A 280 16.41 12.08 5.94
C GLY A 280 17.67 11.24 6.15
N ALA A 281 18.85 11.79 5.84
CA ALA A 281 20.12 11.12 6.05
C ALA A 281 20.32 10.77 7.54
N LEU A 282 20.11 11.75 8.43
CA LEU A 282 20.27 11.55 9.87
C LEU A 282 19.24 10.57 10.44
N LEU A 283 17.98 10.65 10.04
CA LEU A 283 16.94 9.73 10.53
C LEU A 283 17.25 8.28 10.16
N LEU A 284 17.61 8.00 8.90
CA LEU A 284 17.91 6.63 8.50
C LEU A 284 19.20 6.13 9.16
N ALA A 285 20.25 6.95 9.16
CA ALA A 285 21.55 6.56 9.73
C ALA A 285 21.48 6.31 11.25
N ILE A 286 20.82 7.18 12.02
CA ILE A 286 20.63 6.96 13.46
C ILE A 286 19.82 5.68 13.71
N THR A 287 18.75 5.46 12.94
CA THR A 287 17.95 4.23 13.07
C THR A 287 18.80 2.99 12.80
N ASP A 288 19.59 3.00 11.73
CA ASP A 288 20.46 1.87 11.38
C ASP A 288 21.57 1.64 12.42
N LEU A 289 22.19 2.70 12.93
CA LEU A 289 23.22 2.61 13.97
C LEU A 289 22.68 1.99 15.27
N ILE A 290 21.47 2.37 15.68
CA ILE A 290 20.80 1.75 16.83
C ILE A 290 20.58 0.25 16.56
N LEU A 291 20.15 -0.12 15.36
CA LEU A 291 19.94 -1.53 15.00
C LEU A 291 21.25 -2.32 14.92
N GLN A 292 22.33 -1.71 14.45
CA GLN A 292 23.66 -2.33 14.47
C GLN A 292 24.13 -2.57 15.91
N LEU A 293 23.91 -1.63 16.83
CA LEU A 293 24.20 -1.82 18.25
C LEU A 293 23.34 -2.93 18.87
N ILE A 294 22.04 -2.98 18.56
CA ILE A 294 21.15 -4.06 19.01
C ILE A 294 21.65 -5.41 18.49
N ASN A 295 22.07 -5.48 17.23
CA ASN A 295 22.63 -6.70 16.66
C ASN A 295 23.92 -7.13 17.39
N LEU A 296 24.81 -6.18 17.69
CA LEU A 296 26.06 -6.44 18.40
C LEU A 296 25.82 -6.99 19.81
N TYR A 297 24.88 -6.42 20.57
CA TYR A 297 24.61 -6.83 21.96
C TYR A 297 23.69 -8.04 22.09
N TYR A 298 22.67 -8.14 21.24
CA TYR A 298 21.59 -9.12 21.39
C TYR A 298 21.55 -10.18 20.28
N GLN A 299 22.40 -10.05 19.24
CA GLN A 299 22.42 -10.94 18.07
C GLN A 299 21.07 -11.01 17.32
N ILE A 300 20.26 -9.95 17.44
CA ILE A 300 18.98 -9.82 16.75
C ILE A 300 19.22 -9.02 15.46
N SER A 301 18.98 -9.62 14.30
CA SER A 301 19.07 -8.97 12.99
C SER A 301 17.69 -8.49 12.52
N LEU A 302 17.43 -7.20 12.71
CA LEU A 302 16.19 -6.57 12.21
C LEU A 302 16.46 -5.82 10.89
N PRO A 303 15.60 -5.99 9.87
CA PRO A 303 15.68 -5.20 8.65
C PRO A 303 15.43 -3.72 8.94
N THR A 304 16.38 -2.86 8.58
CA THR A 304 16.29 -1.43 8.90
C THR A 304 15.09 -0.76 8.23
N GLY A 305 14.76 -1.14 6.99
CA GLY A 305 13.61 -0.57 6.27
C GLY A 305 12.30 -0.78 7.02
N ALA A 306 12.07 -1.98 7.55
CA ALA A 306 10.86 -2.30 8.30
C ALA A 306 10.78 -1.56 9.64
N VAL A 307 11.90 -1.44 10.36
CA VAL A 307 11.95 -0.67 11.62
C VAL A 307 11.74 0.82 11.38
N THR A 308 12.33 1.38 10.32
CA THR A 308 12.12 2.80 9.98
C THR A 308 10.67 3.09 9.63
N ALA A 309 9.99 2.15 9.01
CA ALA A 309 8.58 2.27 8.71
C ALA A 309 7.72 2.13 9.97
N LEU A 310 8.08 1.23 10.90
CA LEU A 310 7.45 1.10 12.22
C LEU A 310 7.55 2.40 13.03
N LEU A 311 8.70 3.08 13.01
CA LEU A 311 8.91 4.36 13.71
C LEU A 311 8.30 5.55 12.98
N GLY A 312 8.41 5.57 11.64
CA GLY A 312 7.95 6.68 10.80
C GLY A 312 6.43 6.82 10.78
N THR A 313 5.71 5.70 10.87
CA THR A 313 4.25 5.70 10.72
C THR A 313 3.50 6.44 11.85
N PRO A 314 3.76 6.16 13.16
CA PRO A 314 3.18 6.95 14.25
C PRO A 314 3.58 8.42 14.21
N LEU A 315 4.84 8.69 13.87
CA LEU A 315 5.37 10.04 13.75
C LEU A 315 4.60 10.85 12.70
N LEU A 316 4.32 10.24 11.55
CA LEU A 316 3.58 10.89 10.46
C LEU A 316 2.13 11.15 10.81
N LEU A 317 1.45 10.19 11.42
CA LEU A 317 0.10 10.37 11.92
C LEU A 317 0.03 11.57 12.88
N TRP A 318 0.98 11.67 13.81
CA TRP A 318 1.07 12.77 14.76
C TRP A 318 1.35 14.12 14.09
N LEU A 319 2.32 14.16 13.17
CA LEU A 319 2.68 15.36 12.42
C LEU A 319 1.50 15.85 11.58
N MET A 320 0.80 14.96 10.89
CA MET A 320 -0.24 15.35 9.96
C MET A 320 -1.50 15.91 10.63
N PHE A 321 -1.87 15.44 11.82
CA PHE A 321 -2.98 16.05 12.56
C PHE A 321 -2.74 17.50 12.95
N ARG A 322 -1.49 17.92 13.05
CA ARG A 322 -1.12 19.32 13.31
C ARG A 322 -1.13 20.17 12.05
N ALA A 323 -0.99 19.56 10.88
CA ALA A 323 -0.70 20.24 9.62
C ALA A 323 -1.88 20.33 8.65
N LEU A 324 -3.02 19.68 8.91
CA LEU A 324 -4.21 19.75 8.05
C LEU A 324 -5.10 20.95 8.44
N PRO A 325 -5.01 22.11 7.73
CA PRO A 325 -6.10 23.06 7.72
C PRO A 325 -7.36 22.40 7.17
N GLN A 326 -8.53 23.00 7.42
CA GLN A 326 -9.82 22.59 6.86
C GLN A 326 -9.73 22.56 5.33
N SER A 327 -9.33 21.42 4.75
CA SER A 327 -9.24 21.19 3.31
C SER A 327 -10.64 20.98 2.73
N GLY A 328 -11.51 21.97 2.92
CA GLY A 328 -12.56 22.25 1.95
C GLY A 328 -11.93 22.83 0.69
N ARG A 329 -10.99 22.10 0.06
CA ARG A 329 -10.60 22.44 -1.31
C ARG A 329 -11.87 22.30 -2.12
N LEU A 330 -12.39 23.45 -2.56
CA LEU A 330 -13.29 23.56 -3.69
C LEU A 330 -12.53 23.00 -4.90
N THR A 331 -12.41 21.68 -5.01
CA THR A 331 -12.12 21.05 -6.30
C THR A 331 -13.31 21.44 -7.15
N GLY A 332 -13.15 22.52 -7.92
CA GLY A 332 -14.09 22.94 -8.91
C GLY A 332 -14.40 21.72 -9.75
N THR A 333 -15.56 21.13 -9.54
CA THR A 333 -16.07 20.07 -10.36
C THR A 333 -16.31 20.74 -11.71
N ALA A 334 -15.36 20.58 -12.63
CA ALA A 334 -15.66 20.77 -14.04
C ALA A 334 -16.96 19.99 -14.29
N LEU A 335 -17.98 20.65 -14.84
CA LEU A 335 -19.28 20.07 -15.16
C LEU A 335 -19.06 18.83 -16.03
N GLN A 336 -18.90 17.67 -15.41
CA GLN A 336 -18.73 16.43 -16.13
C GLN A 336 -20.09 16.09 -16.72
N LYS A 337 -20.12 15.81 -18.03
CA LYS A 337 -21.32 15.29 -18.70
C LYS A 337 -21.73 14.00 -17.99
N VAL A 338 -22.81 14.07 -17.23
CA VAL A 338 -23.36 12.94 -16.49
C VAL A 338 -23.96 11.96 -17.48
N ARG A 339 -23.32 10.79 -17.65
CA ARG A 339 -23.91 9.70 -18.42
C ARG A 339 -25.12 9.17 -17.65
N GLN A 340 -26.29 9.19 -18.28
CA GLN A 340 -27.51 8.65 -17.67
C GLN A 340 -27.48 7.12 -17.70
N TYR A 341 -27.76 6.50 -16.55
CA TYR A 341 -27.92 5.06 -16.44
C TYR A 341 -29.11 4.57 -17.26
N ARG A 342 -28.91 3.52 -18.06
CA ARG A 342 -30.00 2.86 -18.81
C ARG A 342 -30.42 1.57 -18.10
N PRO A 343 -31.72 1.30 -17.94
CA PRO A 343 -32.22 0.14 -17.21
C PRO A 343 -31.84 -1.20 -17.83
N HIS A 344 -31.60 -1.29 -19.15
CA HIS A 344 -31.16 -2.54 -19.77
C HIS A 344 -29.82 -3.06 -19.22
N PHE A 345 -28.96 -2.18 -18.68
CA PHE A 345 -27.72 -2.62 -18.04
C PHE A 345 -27.96 -3.43 -16.76
N THR A 346 -29.05 -3.22 -16.01
CA THR A 346 -29.32 -4.07 -14.82
C THR A 346 -29.60 -5.50 -15.24
N TRP A 347 -30.43 -5.68 -16.27
CA TRP A 347 -30.76 -7.00 -16.80
C TRP A 347 -29.54 -7.72 -17.36
N LEU A 348 -28.65 -7.00 -18.05
CA LEU A 348 -27.38 -7.55 -18.49
C LEU A 348 -26.53 -8.04 -17.32
N ILE A 349 -26.39 -7.25 -16.25
CA ILE A 349 -25.59 -7.63 -15.08
C ILE A 349 -26.21 -8.85 -14.37
N ILE A 350 -27.54 -8.91 -14.25
CA ILE A 350 -28.26 -10.06 -13.68
C ILE A 350 -28.02 -11.31 -14.54
N ALA A 351 -28.10 -11.19 -15.87
CA ALA A 351 -27.85 -12.31 -16.77
C ALA A 351 -26.40 -12.80 -16.64
N VAL A 352 -25.42 -11.89 -16.60
CA VAL A 352 -24.00 -12.26 -16.40
C VAL A 352 -23.79 -12.94 -15.05
N PHE A 353 -24.43 -12.47 -13.98
CA PHE A 353 -24.38 -13.11 -12.67
C PHE A 353 -24.99 -14.53 -12.69
N ALA A 354 -26.15 -14.71 -13.32
CA ALA A 354 -26.79 -16.02 -13.43
C ALA A 354 -25.90 -17.01 -14.23
N ILE A 355 -25.30 -16.55 -15.33
CA ILE A 355 -24.38 -17.36 -16.13
C ILE A 355 -23.13 -17.71 -15.31
N SER A 356 -22.52 -16.75 -14.62
CA SER A 356 -21.34 -17.02 -13.78
C SER A 356 -21.65 -17.96 -12.62
N PHE A 357 -22.85 -17.89 -12.05
CA PHE A 357 -23.33 -18.80 -11.02
C PHE A 357 -23.44 -20.24 -11.52
N VAL A 358 -24.09 -20.45 -12.67
CA VAL A 358 -24.21 -21.79 -13.26
C VAL A 358 -22.83 -22.34 -13.65
N MET A 359 -21.95 -21.52 -14.23
CA MET A 359 -20.58 -21.93 -14.57
C MET A 359 -19.77 -22.29 -13.32
N ALA A 360 -19.85 -21.50 -12.26
CA ALA A 360 -19.08 -21.73 -11.03
C ALA A 360 -19.48 -23.02 -10.30
N LEU A 361 -20.77 -23.41 -10.40
CA LEU A 361 -21.29 -24.68 -9.88
C LEU A 361 -20.91 -25.85 -10.77
N GLY A 362 -21.20 -25.73 -12.07
CA GLY A 362 -21.22 -26.88 -12.98
C GLY A 362 -19.96 -27.10 -13.80
N LEU A 363 -19.19 -26.07 -14.13
CA LEU A 363 -18.05 -26.19 -15.04
C LEU A 363 -16.73 -26.32 -14.29
N GLY A 364 -15.93 -27.34 -14.60
CA GLY A 364 -14.58 -27.47 -14.05
C GLY A 364 -13.72 -28.51 -14.77
N LYS A 365 -12.42 -28.51 -14.46
CA LYS A 365 -11.46 -29.53 -14.89
C LYS A 365 -11.61 -30.83 -14.10
N THR A 366 -11.47 -31.96 -14.77
CA THR A 366 -11.38 -33.30 -14.18
C THR A 366 -9.92 -33.65 -13.87
N ALA A 367 -9.67 -34.81 -13.24
CA ALA A 367 -8.33 -35.32 -12.98
C ALA A 367 -7.48 -35.43 -14.27
N ASP A 368 -8.11 -35.73 -15.40
CA ASP A 368 -7.47 -35.80 -16.73
C ASP A 368 -7.28 -34.42 -17.38
N GLN A 369 -7.50 -33.34 -16.62
CA GLN A 369 -7.47 -31.94 -17.07
C GLN A 369 -8.44 -31.61 -18.20
N THR A 370 -9.43 -32.47 -18.46
CA THR A 370 -10.47 -32.21 -19.46
C THR A 370 -11.55 -31.33 -18.86
N TRP A 371 -12.09 -30.41 -19.67
CA TRP A 371 -13.20 -29.56 -19.27
C TRP A 371 -14.50 -30.34 -19.35
N GLN A 372 -15.21 -30.44 -18.23
CA GLN A 372 -16.52 -31.08 -18.19
C GLN A 372 -17.53 -30.17 -17.50
N MET A 373 -18.72 -30.08 -18.10
CA MET A 373 -19.90 -29.55 -17.43
C MET A 373 -20.51 -30.69 -16.63
N PHE A 374 -20.32 -30.63 -15.32
CA PHE A 374 -20.89 -31.57 -14.39
C PHE A 374 -22.40 -31.28 -14.31
N MET A 375 -23.18 -32.12 -14.98
CA MET A 375 -24.64 -32.18 -14.91
C MET A 375 -25.06 -33.38 -14.07
N PRO A 376 -26.29 -33.39 -13.49
CA PRO A 376 -26.80 -34.52 -12.69
C PRO A 376 -26.60 -35.88 -13.36
N ASP A 377 -26.72 -35.94 -14.68
CA ASP A 377 -26.61 -37.19 -15.46
C ASP A 377 -25.16 -37.60 -15.79
N ASN A 378 -24.19 -36.69 -15.70
CA ASN A 378 -22.80 -36.87 -16.16
C ASN A 378 -21.76 -36.62 -15.05
N GLY A 379 -22.04 -37.07 -13.82
CA GLY A 379 -21.07 -37.06 -12.72
C GLY A 379 -21.13 -35.85 -11.77
N PHE A 380 -22.16 -35.01 -11.85
CA PHE A 380 -22.44 -34.04 -10.78
C PHE A 380 -23.07 -34.75 -9.58
N ASN A 381 -22.22 -35.19 -8.63
CA ASN A 381 -22.70 -35.79 -7.38
C ASN A 381 -22.87 -34.73 -6.28
N LEU A 382 -23.67 -35.08 -5.26
CA LEU A 382 -23.87 -34.28 -4.04
C LEU A 382 -22.55 -33.92 -3.35
N ASP A 383 -21.53 -34.78 -3.44
CA ASP A 383 -20.22 -34.55 -2.83
C ASP A 383 -19.49 -33.36 -3.49
N ILE A 384 -19.53 -33.26 -4.81
CA ILE A 384 -18.92 -32.14 -5.55
C ILE A 384 -19.69 -30.85 -5.25
N LEU A 385 -21.03 -30.93 -5.21
CA LEU A 385 -21.87 -29.79 -4.83
C LEU A 385 -21.52 -29.30 -3.43
N ALA A 386 -21.40 -30.21 -2.46
CA ALA A 386 -21.07 -29.91 -1.06
C ALA A 386 -19.72 -29.19 -0.89
N LEU A 387 -18.77 -29.40 -1.80
CA LEU A 387 -17.49 -28.68 -1.82
C LEU A 387 -17.56 -27.33 -2.56
N ARG A 388 -18.43 -27.19 -3.56
CA ARG A 388 -18.50 -25.99 -4.43
C ARG A 388 -19.41 -24.90 -3.88
N TYR A 389 -20.62 -25.26 -3.43
CA TYR A 389 -21.62 -24.25 -3.08
C TYR A 389 -21.24 -23.38 -1.86
N PRO A 390 -20.64 -23.91 -0.76
CA PRO A 390 -20.31 -23.08 0.41
C PRO A 390 -19.27 -22.02 0.04
N ARG A 391 -18.27 -22.43 -0.74
CA ARG A 391 -17.22 -21.57 -1.28
C ARG A 391 -17.77 -20.47 -2.19
N MET A 392 -18.68 -20.82 -3.10
CA MET A 392 -19.34 -19.84 -3.96
C MET A 392 -20.18 -18.83 -3.17
N LEU A 393 -20.90 -19.29 -2.15
CA LEU A 393 -21.68 -18.43 -1.28
C LEU A 393 -20.78 -17.43 -0.56
N ILE A 394 -19.64 -17.88 -0.02
CA ILE A 394 -18.65 -17.01 0.60
C ILE A 394 -18.08 -15.98 -0.39
N ALA A 395 -17.73 -16.39 -1.61
CA ALA A 395 -17.27 -15.48 -2.66
C ALA A 395 -18.33 -14.40 -2.96
N ILE A 396 -19.60 -14.79 -3.08
CA ILE A 396 -20.71 -13.84 -3.27
C ILE A 396 -20.81 -12.88 -2.07
N CYS A 397 -20.76 -13.39 -0.85
CA CYS A 397 -20.85 -12.56 0.36
C CYS A 397 -19.72 -11.55 0.45
N ALA A 398 -18.48 -11.95 0.21
CA ALA A 398 -17.34 -11.05 0.20
C ALA A 398 -17.48 -9.98 -0.88
N GLY A 399 -17.94 -10.36 -2.08
CA GLY A 399 -18.27 -9.43 -3.15
C GLY A 399 -19.31 -8.39 -2.74
N ILE A 400 -20.37 -8.79 -2.05
CA ILE A 400 -21.40 -7.89 -1.50
C ILE A 400 -20.79 -6.94 -0.47
N LEU A 401 -20.15 -7.49 0.58
CA LEU A 401 -19.65 -6.72 1.72
C LEU A 401 -18.62 -5.66 1.27
N LEU A 402 -17.62 -6.06 0.47
CA LEU A 402 -16.56 -5.17 0.01
C LEU A 402 -17.06 -4.09 -0.95
N SER A 403 -17.95 -4.44 -1.88
CA SER A 403 -18.47 -3.46 -2.85
C SER A 403 -19.45 -2.47 -2.20
N VAL A 404 -20.28 -2.92 -1.26
CA VAL A 404 -21.16 -2.04 -0.46
C VAL A 404 -20.32 -1.10 0.39
N GLU A 405 -19.32 -1.63 1.08
CA GLU A 405 -18.41 -0.83 1.89
C GLU A 405 -17.69 0.24 1.06
N GLY A 406 -17.18 -0.14 -0.11
CA GLY A 406 -16.56 0.79 -1.03
C GLY A 406 -17.49 1.92 -1.46
N VAL A 407 -18.78 1.63 -1.73
CA VAL A 407 -19.78 2.68 -2.02
C VAL A 407 -19.97 3.61 -0.82
N LEU A 408 -20.04 3.06 0.40
CA LEU A 408 -20.20 3.85 1.63
C LEU A 408 -19.01 4.78 1.83
N LEU A 409 -17.78 4.25 1.77
CA LEU A 409 -16.56 5.02 1.96
C LEU A 409 -16.37 6.08 0.88
N GLN A 410 -16.51 5.74 -0.41
CA GLN A 410 -16.30 6.71 -1.49
C GLN A 410 -17.32 7.86 -1.44
N ARG A 411 -18.56 7.59 -1.03
CA ARG A 411 -19.59 8.63 -0.85
C ARG A 411 -19.43 9.43 0.42
N LEU A 412 -19.06 8.79 1.53
CA LEU A 412 -18.81 9.45 2.80
C LEU A 412 -17.63 10.41 2.71
N THR A 413 -16.56 9.98 2.04
CA THR A 413 -15.30 10.73 1.92
C THR A 413 -15.29 11.69 0.74
N LEU A 414 -16.26 11.57 -0.17
CA LEU A 414 -16.26 12.25 -1.47
C LEU A 414 -14.97 12.01 -2.27
N ASN A 415 -14.32 10.87 -2.02
CA ASN A 415 -13.07 10.49 -2.63
C ASN A 415 -13.26 9.17 -3.39
N PRO A 416 -13.15 9.16 -4.73
CA PRO A 416 -13.25 7.92 -5.50
C PRO A 416 -12.11 6.93 -5.21
N MET A 417 -11.07 7.34 -4.47
CA MET A 417 -9.96 6.46 -4.04
C MET A 417 -10.22 5.76 -2.73
N ALA A 418 -11.32 6.09 -2.02
CA ALA A 418 -11.56 5.46 -0.74
C ALA A 418 -11.82 3.96 -0.94
N SER A 419 -11.09 3.14 -0.18
CA SER A 419 -11.18 1.69 -0.21
C SER A 419 -11.20 1.12 1.22
N PRO A 420 -11.73 -0.09 1.41
CA PRO A 420 -11.81 -0.74 2.73
C PRO A 420 -10.47 -0.84 3.45
N GLU A 421 -9.40 -1.08 2.68
CA GLU A 421 -8.02 -1.20 3.16
C GLU A 421 -7.55 0.08 3.89
N LEU A 422 -8.10 1.26 3.53
CA LEU A 422 -7.70 2.53 4.14
C LEU A 422 -8.23 2.74 5.56
N LEU A 423 -9.12 1.89 6.08
CA LEU A 423 -9.63 2.01 7.45
C LEU A 423 -8.70 1.40 8.50
N GLY A 424 -7.69 0.61 8.13
CA GLY A 424 -6.80 -0.04 9.11
C GLY A 424 -7.38 -1.28 9.78
N VAL A 425 -8.65 -1.62 9.51
CA VAL A 425 -9.36 -2.73 10.15
C VAL A 425 -8.86 -4.08 9.64
N SER A 426 -8.66 -4.22 8.33
CA SER A 426 -8.16 -5.45 7.71
C SER A 426 -6.74 -5.81 8.17
N SER A 427 -5.87 -4.80 8.20
CA SER A 427 -4.53 -4.91 8.76
C SER A 427 -4.55 -5.18 10.27
N GLY A 428 -5.55 -4.66 10.99
CA GLY A 428 -5.78 -4.99 12.40
C GLY A 428 -6.10 -6.48 12.62
N ALA A 429 -6.98 -7.05 11.79
CA ALA A 429 -7.23 -8.50 11.81
C ALA A 429 -5.96 -9.31 11.55
N SER A 430 -5.17 -8.88 10.56
CA SER A 430 -3.89 -9.49 10.20
C SER A 430 -2.89 -9.45 11.36
N MET A 431 -2.82 -8.32 12.08
CA MET A 431 -1.99 -8.17 13.27
C MET A 431 -2.43 -9.07 14.42
N GLY A 432 -3.75 -9.20 14.64
CA GLY A 432 -4.29 -10.12 15.65
C GLY A 432 -3.85 -11.56 15.39
N ILE A 433 -3.97 -12.01 14.14
CA ILE A 433 -3.52 -13.34 13.70
C ILE A 433 -2.00 -13.48 13.85
N LEU A 434 -1.22 -12.47 13.46
CA LEU A 434 0.23 -12.47 13.64
C LEU A 434 0.62 -12.66 15.11
N LEU A 435 0.00 -11.91 16.04
CA LEU A 435 0.25 -12.04 17.47
C LEU A 435 -0.09 -13.44 17.98
N LEU A 436 -1.20 -14.01 17.52
CA LEU A 436 -1.57 -15.37 17.87
C LEU A 436 -0.51 -16.39 17.43
N LEU A 437 -0.08 -16.33 16.17
CA LEU A 437 0.86 -17.27 15.58
C LEU A 437 2.25 -17.20 16.23
N PHE A 438 2.72 -16.00 16.57
CA PHE A 438 4.08 -15.80 17.07
C PHE A 438 4.19 -15.80 18.60
N VAL A 439 3.11 -15.50 19.34
CA VAL A 439 3.15 -15.39 20.82
C VAL A 439 2.50 -16.58 21.51
N PHE A 440 1.31 -17.01 21.06
CA PHE A 440 0.45 -17.92 21.84
C PHE A 440 0.50 -19.39 21.38
N SER A 441 1.08 -19.69 20.21
CA SER A 441 1.20 -21.06 19.63
C SER A 441 -0.08 -21.89 19.80
N PRO A 442 -1.22 -21.49 19.19
CA PRO A 442 -2.52 -22.11 19.43
C PRO A 442 -2.60 -23.53 18.88
N GLN A 443 -3.35 -24.40 19.58
CA GLN A 443 -3.72 -25.74 19.10
C GLN A 443 -5.12 -25.77 18.44
N ASP A 444 -6.03 -24.87 18.83
CA ASP A 444 -7.41 -24.83 18.30
C ASP A 444 -7.62 -23.78 17.20
N PRO A 445 -8.31 -24.12 16.10
CA PRO A 445 -8.68 -23.19 15.03
C PRO A 445 -9.56 -22.00 15.47
N LEU A 446 -10.31 -22.14 16.56
CA LEU A 446 -11.17 -21.06 17.07
C LEU A 446 -10.40 -19.82 17.49
N TRP A 447 -9.20 -20.01 18.06
CA TRP A 447 -8.34 -18.89 18.46
C TRP A 447 -7.91 -18.03 17.28
N PHE A 448 -7.78 -18.63 16.10
CA PHE A 448 -7.47 -17.91 14.86
C PHE A 448 -8.53 -16.85 14.54
N TRP A 449 -9.80 -17.24 14.56
CA TRP A 449 -10.93 -16.34 14.33
C TRP A 449 -11.06 -15.28 15.41
N LEU A 450 -10.92 -15.67 16.68
CA LEU A 450 -10.99 -14.74 17.81
C LEU A 450 -9.86 -13.71 17.78
N ALA A 451 -8.65 -14.12 17.41
CA ALA A 451 -7.51 -13.22 17.26
C ALA A 451 -7.72 -12.22 16.11
N GLY A 452 -8.21 -12.68 14.96
CA GLY A 452 -8.57 -11.80 13.85
C GLY A 452 -9.66 -10.78 14.23
N ILE A 453 -10.74 -11.23 14.89
CA ILE A 453 -11.83 -10.36 15.37
C ILE A 453 -11.29 -9.36 16.40
N GLY A 454 -10.51 -9.83 17.37
CA GLY A 454 -9.92 -8.99 18.40
C GLY A 454 -8.98 -7.93 17.83
N GLY A 455 -8.15 -8.29 16.85
CA GLY A 455 -7.27 -7.38 16.13
C GLY A 455 -8.04 -6.32 15.33
N ALA A 456 -9.09 -6.72 14.60
CA ALA A 456 -9.96 -5.79 13.88
C ALA A 456 -10.68 -4.82 14.82
N LEU A 457 -11.18 -5.31 15.95
CA LEU A 457 -11.87 -4.51 16.96
C LEU A 457 -10.91 -3.53 17.63
N LEU A 458 -9.70 -3.96 17.98
CA LEU A 458 -8.67 -3.09 18.53
C LEU A 458 -8.31 -1.97 17.54
N ALA A 459 -8.15 -2.30 16.26
CA ALA A 459 -7.88 -1.31 15.23
C ALA A 459 -9.03 -0.29 15.09
N LEU A 460 -10.27 -0.76 15.12
CA LEU A 460 -11.45 0.10 15.10
C LEU A 460 -11.52 1.02 16.31
N VAL A 461 -11.24 0.50 17.52
CA VAL A 461 -11.20 1.29 18.76
C VAL A 461 -10.10 2.35 18.69
N MET A 462 -8.91 2.02 18.21
CA MET A 462 -7.82 2.99 18.02
C MET A 462 -8.22 4.08 17.03
N LEU A 463 -8.77 3.71 15.87
CA LEU A 463 -9.25 4.65 14.87
C LEU A 463 -10.33 5.58 15.45
N ALA A 464 -11.27 5.03 16.21
CA ALA A 464 -12.34 5.78 16.86
C ALA A 464 -11.79 6.76 17.92
N ALA A 465 -10.95 6.27 18.82
CA ALA A 465 -10.38 7.05 19.92
C ALA A 465 -9.52 8.22 19.42
N ILE A 466 -8.77 8.02 18.33
CA ILE A 466 -7.93 9.05 17.72
C ILE A 466 -8.78 10.12 17.02
N ASN A 467 -9.85 9.73 16.32
CA ASN A 467 -10.63 10.65 15.47
C ASN A 467 -11.87 11.26 16.13
N GLN A 468 -12.30 10.77 17.29
CA GLN A 468 -13.50 11.27 17.98
C GLN A 468 -13.44 12.78 18.25
N ARG A 469 -12.27 13.29 18.65
CA ARG A 469 -12.07 14.72 18.96
C ARG A 469 -12.14 15.61 17.72
N ASN A 470 -11.96 15.02 16.53
CA ASN A 470 -11.99 15.72 15.25
C ASN A 470 -13.35 15.60 14.53
N GLY A 471 -14.39 15.11 15.21
CA GLY A 471 -15.72 14.97 14.64
C GLY A 471 -15.81 13.96 13.48
N MET A 472 -14.94 12.94 13.50
CA MET A 472 -14.88 11.87 12.50
C MET A 472 -14.76 12.36 11.05
N LEU A 473 -14.00 13.45 10.84
CA LEU A 473 -13.71 13.95 9.50
C LEU A 473 -13.14 12.83 8.62
N PRO A 474 -13.76 12.50 7.46
CA PRO A 474 -13.37 11.34 6.66
C PRO A 474 -11.90 11.35 6.24
N GLU A 475 -11.35 12.51 5.86
CA GLU A 475 -9.94 12.65 5.50
C GLU A 475 -8.98 12.26 6.63
N LYS A 476 -9.30 12.65 7.88
CA LYS A 476 -8.52 12.32 9.07
C LYS A 476 -8.65 10.85 9.45
N VAL A 477 -9.86 10.29 9.30
CA VAL A 477 -10.14 8.89 9.55
C VAL A 477 -9.36 7.99 8.58
N LEU A 478 -9.42 8.28 7.28
CA LEU A 478 -8.64 7.57 6.26
C LEU A 478 -7.14 7.67 6.52
N LEU A 479 -6.65 8.86 6.91
CA LEU A 479 -5.23 9.02 7.23
C LEU A 479 -4.81 8.16 8.42
N THR A 480 -5.65 8.11 9.45
CA THR A 480 -5.41 7.27 10.64
C THR A 480 -5.38 5.81 10.24
N GLY A 481 -6.34 5.37 9.42
CA GLY A 481 -6.42 3.99 8.97
C GLY A 481 -5.25 3.59 8.08
N ILE A 482 -4.84 4.41 7.10
CA ILE A 482 -3.63 4.17 6.27
C ILE A 482 -2.39 4.05 7.14
N SER A 483 -2.26 4.91 8.15
CA SER A 483 -1.15 4.86 9.09
C SER A 483 -1.21 3.59 9.94
N LEU A 484 -2.39 3.20 10.41
CA LEU A 484 -2.53 1.97 11.19
C LEU A 484 -2.23 0.72 10.34
N SER A 485 -2.67 0.70 9.08
CA SER A 485 -2.32 -0.33 8.10
C SER A 485 -0.83 -0.42 7.89
N ALA A 486 -0.18 0.70 7.59
CA ALA A 486 1.25 0.75 7.41
C ALA A 486 2.02 0.23 8.64
N LEU A 487 1.59 0.58 9.85
CA LEU A 487 2.19 0.09 11.08
C LEU A 487 2.09 -1.45 11.15
N PHE A 488 0.89 -2.00 10.97
CA PHE A 488 0.69 -3.44 11.04
C PHE A 488 1.34 -4.21 9.88
N ASP A 489 1.35 -3.66 8.67
CA ASP A 489 2.03 -4.25 7.51
C ASP A 489 3.54 -4.31 7.74
N THR A 490 4.13 -3.32 8.42
CA THR A 490 5.57 -3.36 8.75
C THR A 490 5.90 -4.46 9.74
N LEU A 491 5.04 -4.69 10.74
CA LEU A 491 5.20 -5.81 11.68
C LEU A 491 5.06 -7.16 10.96
N GLN A 492 4.11 -7.27 10.03
CA GLN A 492 3.98 -8.46 9.16
C GLN A 492 5.23 -8.67 8.30
N ARG A 493 5.80 -7.62 7.71
CA ARG A 493 7.04 -7.71 6.94
C ARG A 493 8.23 -8.16 7.78
N ILE A 494 8.34 -7.71 9.05
CA ILE A 494 9.38 -8.20 9.98
C ILE A 494 9.19 -9.69 10.25
N ALA A 495 7.96 -10.11 10.54
CA ALA A 495 7.64 -11.52 10.77
C ALA A 495 7.96 -12.40 9.55
N ILE A 496 7.60 -11.96 8.34
CA ILE A 496 7.91 -12.67 7.09
C ILE A 496 9.42 -12.70 6.83
N ALA A 497 10.13 -11.59 7.05
CA ALA A 497 11.58 -11.52 6.85
C ALA A 497 12.38 -12.39 7.82
N SER A 498 11.82 -12.74 8.99
CA SER A 498 12.46 -13.68 9.92
C SER A 498 12.70 -15.07 9.31
N GLY A 499 11.90 -15.45 8.30
CA GLY A 499 11.93 -16.77 7.69
C GLY A 499 11.39 -17.89 8.58
N ASP A 500 10.63 -17.55 9.63
CA ASP A 500 9.88 -18.51 10.43
C ASP A 500 8.79 -19.18 9.55
N PRO A 501 8.68 -20.52 9.53
CA PRO A 501 7.62 -21.23 8.79
C PRO A 501 6.20 -20.79 9.14
N ARG A 502 5.96 -20.26 10.35
CA ARG A 502 4.67 -19.68 10.76
C ARG A 502 4.26 -18.50 9.88
N ALA A 503 5.22 -17.78 9.31
CA ALA A 503 4.95 -16.70 8.36
C ALA A 503 4.27 -17.20 7.09
N ASN A 504 4.48 -18.46 6.68
CA ASN A 504 3.79 -19.03 5.51
C ASN A 504 2.28 -19.18 5.75
N GLN A 505 1.86 -19.47 7.00
CA GLN A 505 0.45 -19.49 7.36
C GLN A 505 -0.16 -18.08 7.26
N LEU A 506 0.59 -17.06 7.68
CA LEU A 506 0.20 -15.66 7.55
C LEU A 506 0.11 -15.23 6.07
N ILE A 507 1.09 -15.60 5.23
CA ILE A 507 1.07 -15.35 3.78
C ILE A 507 -0.15 -16.02 3.13
N SER A 508 -0.40 -17.29 3.47
CA SER A 508 -1.54 -18.05 2.96
C SER A 508 -2.88 -17.39 3.33
N TRP A 509 -3.06 -16.98 4.59
CA TRP A 509 -4.30 -16.30 4.99
C TRP A 509 -4.43 -14.89 4.38
N THR A 510 -3.36 -14.10 4.37
CA THR A 510 -3.38 -12.75 3.80
C THR A 510 -3.63 -12.74 2.30
N SER A 511 -3.24 -13.81 1.57
CA SER A 511 -3.48 -13.99 0.14
C SER A 511 -4.97 -14.01 -0.25
N GLY A 512 -5.83 -14.30 0.72
CA GLY A 512 -7.26 -14.19 0.58
C GLY A 512 -7.94 -15.35 -0.13
N SER A 513 -8.05 -16.46 0.61
CA SER A 513 -8.60 -17.72 0.13
C SER A 513 -10.08 -17.85 0.48
N THR A 514 -10.83 -18.46 -0.44
CA THR A 514 -12.22 -18.91 -0.24
C THR A 514 -12.28 -20.41 0.09
N GLN A 515 -11.12 -21.04 0.31
CA GLN A 515 -11.01 -22.46 0.64
C GLN A 515 -11.53 -22.69 2.07
N SER A 516 -12.21 -23.82 2.26
CA SER A 516 -12.60 -24.37 3.56
C SER A 516 -13.79 -23.76 4.34
N PRO A 517 -14.77 -23.02 3.77
CA PRO A 517 -15.98 -22.71 4.52
C PRO A 517 -16.89 -23.94 4.58
N ASP A 518 -17.14 -24.43 5.80
CA ASP A 518 -18.14 -25.45 6.06
C ASP A 518 -19.55 -24.95 5.65
N PRO A 519 -20.39 -25.79 5.01
CA PRO A 519 -21.83 -25.56 4.85
C PRO A 519 -22.54 -24.85 6.01
N SER A 520 -22.25 -25.29 7.24
CA SER A 520 -22.83 -24.80 8.49
C SER A 520 -22.46 -23.34 8.80
N PHE A 521 -21.32 -22.86 8.29
CA PHE A 521 -20.88 -21.48 8.41
C PHE A 521 -21.35 -20.62 7.22
N ALA A 522 -21.26 -21.16 6.00
CA ALA A 522 -21.55 -20.40 4.78
C ALA A 522 -23.01 -19.90 4.72
N ILE A 523 -23.99 -20.74 5.09
CA ILE A 523 -25.41 -20.37 5.01
C ILE A 523 -25.76 -19.24 5.99
N PRO A 524 -25.49 -19.33 7.31
CA PRO A 524 -25.73 -18.22 8.23
C PRO A 524 -24.99 -16.94 7.83
N PHE A 525 -23.76 -17.07 7.31
CA PHE A 525 -23.01 -15.91 6.85
C PHE A 525 -23.65 -15.22 5.65
N THR A 526 -24.26 -15.97 4.73
CA THR A 526 -25.01 -15.37 3.62
C THR A 526 -26.22 -14.58 4.08
N LEU A 527 -26.96 -15.09 5.08
CA LEU A 527 -28.06 -14.35 5.69
C LEU A 527 -27.56 -13.07 6.34
N LEU A 528 -26.45 -13.13 7.07
CA LEU A 528 -25.82 -11.96 7.66
C LEU A 528 -25.40 -10.92 6.60
N ALA A 529 -24.75 -11.35 5.51
CA ALA A 529 -24.33 -10.46 4.43
C ALA A 529 -25.53 -9.78 3.74
N LEU A 530 -26.63 -10.51 3.54
CA LEU A 530 -27.88 -9.95 3.00
C LEU A 530 -28.54 -8.98 3.97
N ILE A 531 -28.57 -9.27 5.26
CA ILE A 531 -29.08 -8.35 6.30
C ILE A 531 -28.25 -7.06 6.32
N LEU A 532 -26.93 -7.16 6.23
CA LEU A 532 -26.04 -6.00 6.17
C LEU A 532 -26.23 -5.20 4.87
N LEU A 533 -26.40 -5.86 3.72
CA LEU A 533 -26.77 -5.20 2.47
C LEU A 533 -28.09 -4.44 2.62
N MET A 534 -29.13 -5.06 3.15
CA MET A 534 -30.43 -4.42 3.36
C MET A 534 -30.34 -3.24 4.34
N SER A 535 -29.54 -3.39 5.41
CA SER A 535 -29.27 -2.33 6.38
C SER A 535 -28.56 -1.13 5.72
N SER A 536 -27.63 -1.38 4.79
CA SER A 536 -26.95 -0.31 4.05
C SER A 536 -27.89 0.55 3.19
N LEU A 537 -29.01 -0.01 2.73
CA LEU A 537 -30.00 0.72 1.93
C LEU A 537 -30.71 1.80 2.75
N ALA A 538 -30.84 1.63 4.07
CA ALA A 538 -31.38 2.64 4.97
C ALA A 538 -30.54 3.92 4.98
N PHE A 539 -29.24 3.82 4.71
CA PHE A 539 -28.31 4.95 4.65
C PHE A 539 -28.35 5.71 3.33
N SER A 540 -29.09 5.24 2.32
CA SER A 540 -29.10 5.83 0.98
C SER A 540 -29.41 7.33 0.97
N ARG A 541 -30.37 7.79 1.78
CA ARG A 541 -30.70 9.22 1.90
C ARG A 541 -29.55 10.03 2.49
N TRP A 542 -28.93 9.54 3.55
CA TRP A 542 -27.78 10.21 4.17
C TRP A 542 -26.61 10.34 3.19
N LEU A 543 -26.32 9.28 2.44
CA LEU A 543 -25.26 9.27 1.43
C LEU A 543 -25.51 10.20 0.25
N ASP A 544 -26.77 10.37 -0.17
CA ASP A 544 -27.12 11.32 -1.22
C ASP A 544 -27.04 12.77 -0.71
N LEU A 545 -27.41 13.04 0.55
CA LEU A 545 -27.27 14.36 1.18
C LEU A 545 -25.80 14.77 1.40
N LEU A 546 -24.93 13.83 1.80
CA LEU A 546 -23.50 14.10 2.02
C LEU A 546 -22.77 14.61 0.77
N ARG A 547 -23.29 14.30 -0.43
CA ARG A 547 -22.75 14.81 -1.70
C ARG A 547 -22.89 16.32 -1.87
N LEU A 548 -23.84 16.94 -1.17
CA LEU A 548 -24.03 18.38 -1.16
C LEU A 548 -23.00 19.10 -0.26
N GLN A 549 -22.03 18.35 0.31
CA GLN A 549 -21.06 18.80 1.30
C GLN A 549 -21.69 19.13 2.66
N SER A 550 -20.84 19.30 3.68
CA SER A 550 -21.27 19.42 5.07
C SER A 550 -22.24 20.58 5.35
N PRO A 551 -22.01 21.81 4.88
CA PRO A 551 -22.92 22.93 5.20
C PRO A 551 -24.36 22.72 4.69
N MET A 552 -24.51 22.24 3.44
CA MET A 552 -25.82 22.01 2.84
C MET A 552 -26.51 20.78 3.44
N ALA A 553 -25.77 19.71 3.73
CA ALA A 553 -26.33 18.54 4.40
C ALA A 553 -26.86 18.87 5.80
N GLN A 554 -26.15 19.73 6.56
CA GLN A 554 -26.61 20.24 7.85
C GLN A 554 -27.89 21.08 7.73
N ALA A 555 -27.96 21.98 6.73
CA ALA A 555 -29.14 22.79 6.48
C ALA A 555 -30.40 21.94 6.16
N LEU A 556 -30.22 20.76 5.57
CA LEU A 556 -31.27 19.78 5.29
C LEU A 556 -31.61 18.86 6.49
N GLY A 557 -31.05 19.14 7.67
CA GLY A 557 -31.36 18.45 8.93
C GLY A 557 -30.50 17.22 9.24
N LEU A 558 -29.41 16.98 8.51
CA LEU A 558 -28.53 15.83 8.75
C LEU A 558 -27.57 16.11 9.92
N ASN A 559 -27.61 15.29 10.97
CA ASN A 559 -26.59 15.31 12.03
C ASN A 559 -25.29 14.66 11.52
N ILE A 560 -24.39 15.48 10.98
CA ILE A 560 -23.14 15.04 10.35
C ILE A 560 -22.30 14.17 11.28
N LEU A 561 -22.19 14.53 12.56
CA LEU A 561 -21.33 13.80 13.49
C LEU A 561 -21.85 12.38 13.68
N GLN A 562 -23.14 12.24 13.98
CA GLN A 562 -23.79 10.94 14.17
C GLN A 562 -23.75 10.11 12.89
N THR A 563 -24.08 10.71 11.75
CA THR A 563 -24.04 10.03 10.45
C THR A 563 -22.63 9.52 10.13
N ARG A 564 -21.58 10.31 10.35
CA ARG A 564 -20.19 9.88 10.13
C ARG A 564 -19.82 8.70 11.01
N TRP A 565 -20.13 8.77 12.30
CA TRP A 565 -19.85 7.67 13.24
C TRP A 565 -20.54 6.38 12.81
N ILE A 566 -21.83 6.42 12.52
CA ILE A 566 -22.61 5.24 12.10
C ILE A 566 -22.03 4.66 10.82
N LEU A 567 -21.77 5.50 9.80
CA LEU A 567 -21.24 5.04 8.53
C LEU A 567 -19.83 4.46 8.63
N ILE A 568 -18.95 5.06 9.43
CA ILE A 568 -17.57 4.56 9.62
C ILE A 568 -17.57 3.24 10.36
N ILE A 569 -18.31 3.13 11.47
CA ILE A 569 -18.41 1.88 12.24
C ILE A 569 -19.04 0.78 11.38
N PHE A 570 -20.12 1.10 10.67
CA PHE A 570 -20.76 0.14 9.78
C PHE A 570 -19.82 -0.31 8.65
N SER A 571 -19.09 0.62 8.03
CA SER A 571 -18.08 0.29 7.01
C SER A 571 -16.98 -0.61 7.59
N ALA A 572 -16.47 -0.28 8.78
CA ALA A 572 -15.49 -1.12 9.48
C ALA A 572 -15.99 -2.53 9.77
N ILE A 573 -17.26 -2.70 10.13
CA ILE A 573 -17.87 -4.03 10.35
C ILE A 573 -17.94 -4.82 9.03
N LEU A 574 -18.39 -4.20 7.93
CA LEU A 574 -18.41 -4.85 6.61
C LEU A 574 -16.99 -5.31 6.22
N THR A 575 -16.00 -4.43 6.39
CA THR A 575 -14.58 -4.70 6.09
C THR A 575 -14.01 -5.80 6.96
N ALA A 576 -14.27 -5.79 8.27
CA ALA A 576 -13.81 -6.82 9.20
C ALA A 576 -14.38 -8.20 8.82
N LEU A 577 -15.68 -8.29 8.57
CA LEU A 577 -16.34 -9.55 8.22
C LEU A 577 -15.86 -10.09 6.87
N ALA A 578 -15.71 -9.22 5.87
CA ALA A 578 -15.14 -9.62 4.58
C ALA A 578 -13.69 -10.10 4.73
N THR A 579 -12.87 -9.38 5.50
CA THR A 579 -11.45 -9.69 5.73
C THR A 579 -11.26 -11.00 6.46
N LEU A 580 -12.07 -11.28 7.47
CA LEU A 580 -11.94 -12.51 8.25
C LEU A 580 -12.09 -13.76 7.38
N ILE A 581 -13.00 -13.70 6.41
CA ILE A 581 -13.37 -14.86 5.62
C ILE A 581 -12.55 -14.98 4.34
N VAL A 582 -12.36 -13.87 3.63
CA VAL A 582 -11.68 -13.85 2.32
C VAL A 582 -10.30 -13.23 2.42
N GLY A 583 -9.83 -12.82 3.58
CA GLY A 583 -8.54 -12.15 3.74
C GLY A 583 -8.57 -10.66 3.38
N PRO A 584 -7.49 -9.91 3.72
CA PRO A 584 -7.42 -8.46 3.62
C PRO A 584 -7.25 -7.95 2.18
N LEU A 585 -6.86 -8.82 1.23
CA LEU A 585 -6.52 -8.44 -0.14
C LEU A 585 -7.74 -8.52 -1.06
N SER A 586 -8.40 -7.40 -1.33
CA SER A 586 -9.42 -7.36 -2.37
C SER A 586 -9.62 -5.98 -2.99
N PHE A 587 -9.19 -5.87 -4.25
CA PHE A 587 -9.40 -4.71 -5.12
C PHE A 587 -10.88 -4.37 -5.37
N ILE A 588 -11.80 -5.27 -5.01
CA ILE A 588 -13.24 -5.17 -5.27
C ILE A 588 -13.85 -3.91 -4.65
N GLY A 589 -13.47 -3.58 -3.41
CA GLY A 589 -14.02 -2.42 -2.69
C GLY A 589 -13.64 -1.08 -3.33
N LEU A 590 -12.53 -1.01 -4.07
CA LEU A 590 -12.17 0.18 -4.84
C LEU A 590 -12.79 0.16 -6.24
N LEU A 591 -12.64 -0.96 -6.95
CA LEU A 591 -13.00 -1.07 -8.36
C LEU A 591 -14.50 -0.98 -8.58
N VAL A 592 -15.31 -1.76 -7.86
CA VAL A 592 -16.72 -1.95 -8.18
C VAL A 592 -17.56 -0.68 -8.04
N PRO A 593 -17.42 0.11 -6.96
CA PRO A 593 -18.11 1.39 -6.85
C PRO A 593 -17.74 2.38 -7.96
N HIS A 594 -16.48 2.32 -8.43
CA HIS A 594 -16.03 3.13 -9.56
C HIS A 594 -16.66 2.66 -10.87
N LEU A 595 -16.78 1.35 -11.09
CA LEU A 595 -17.45 0.78 -12.26
C LEU A 595 -18.93 1.16 -12.30
N THR A 596 -19.63 1.09 -11.17
CA THR A 596 -21.03 1.49 -11.12
C THR A 596 -21.23 2.96 -11.42
N HIS A 597 -20.31 3.81 -10.94
CA HIS A 597 -20.32 5.22 -11.30
C HIS A 597 -20.09 5.43 -12.80
N PHE A 598 -19.13 4.75 -13.41
CA PHE A 598 -18.85 4.82 -14.85
C PHE A 598 -20.02 4.34 -15.73
N LEU A 599 -20.81 3.37 -15.25
CA LEU A 599 -22.05 2.93 -15.91
C LEU A 599 -23.15 3.99 -15.89
N GLY A 600 -22.97 5.08 -15.13
CA GLY A 600 -23.93 6.17 -15.01
C GLY A 600 -24.86 6.06 -13.79
N VAL A 601 -24.56 5.17 -12.84
CA VAL A 601 -25.36 5.00 -11.61
C VAL A 601 -25.00 6.07 -10.60
N HIS A 602 -25.91 7.02 -10.37
CA HIS A 602 -25.66 8.16 -9.49
C HIS A 602 -26.46 8.12 -8.18
N LYS A 603 -27.59 7.43 -8.06
CA LYS A 603 -28.38 7.39 -6.82
C LYS A 603 -27.78 6.39 -5.82
N ALA A 604 -27.70 6.73 -4.53
CA ALA A 604 -27.06 5.87 -3.52
C ALA A 604 -27.66 4.47 -3.49
N ARG A 605 -29.00 4.38 -3.43
CA ARG A 605 -29.72 3.10 -3.38
C ARG A 605 -29.38 2.20 -4.58
N GLN A 606 -29.37 2.76 -5.79
CA GLN A 606 -29.05 2.00 -7.01
C GLN A 606 -27.57 1.62 -7.04
N GLN A 607 -26.68 2.52 -6.59
CA GLN A 607 -25.26 2.24 -6.56
C GLN A 607 -24.93 1.11 -5.59
N LEU A 608 -25.56 1.07 -4.40
CA LEU A 608 -25.40 -0.03 -3.44
C LEU A 608 -25.83 -1.38 -4.04
N LEU A 609 -27.02 -1.46 -4.63
CA LEU A 609 -27.55 -2.71 -5.20
C LEU A 609 -26.76 -3.20 -6.42
N ILE A 610 -26.45 -2.30 -7.35
CA ILE A 610 -25.70 -2.66 -8.56
C ILE A 610 -24.24 -2.98 -8.21
N SER A 611 -23.65 -2.28 -7.23
CA SER A 611 -22.29 -2.60 -6.76
C SER A 611 -22.27 -3.95 -6.07
N ALA A 612 -23.25 -4.25 -5.22
CA ALA A 612 -23.38 -5.56 -4.60
C ALA A 612 -23.41 -6.67 -5.65
N LEU A 613 -24.28 -6.56 -6.67
CA LEU A 613 -24.40 -7.56 -7.72
C LEU A 613 -23.13 -7.70 -8.57
N LEU A 614 -22.49 -6.59 -8.95
CA LEU A 614 -21.22 -6.63 -9.70
C LEU A 614 -20.07 -7.19 -8.84
N GLY A 615 -20.00 -6.84 -7.57
CA GLY A 615 -19.02 -7.36 -6.62
C GLY A 615 -19.16 -8.86 -6.45
N SER A 616 -20.38 -9.36 -6.25
CA SER A 616 -20.69 -10.79 -6.23
C SER A 616 -20.24 -11.49 -7.51
N THR A 617 -20.54 -10.88 -8.67
CA THR A 617 -20.21 -11.45 -9.98
C THR A 617 -18.71 -11.56 -10.18
N ILE A 618 -17.96 -10.50 -9.88
CA ILE A 618 -16.50 -10.45 -10.06
C ILE A 618 -15.83 -11.43 -9.10
N MET A 619 -16.24 -11.46 -7.84
CA MET A 619 -15.65 -12.37 -6.85
C MET A 619 -15.95 -13.84 -7.19
N LEU A 620 -17.16 -14.13 -7.68
CA LEU A 620 -17.53 -15.47 -8.11
C LEU A 620 -16.74 -15.94 -9.32
N ILE A 621 -16.54 -15.07 -10.31
CA ILE A 621 -15.68 -15.34 -11.47
C ILE A 621 -14.23 -15.54 -11.01
N ALA A 622 -13.73 -14.70 -10.09
CA ALA A 622 -12.37 -14.82 -9.57
C ALA A 622 -12.14 -16.14 -8.82
N ASP A 623 -13.09 -16.55 -7.98
CA ASP A 623 -13.06 -17.86 -7.32
C ASP A 623 -13.05 -19.01 -8.32
N TRP A 624 -13.92 -18.95 -9.34
CA TRP A 624 -13.95 -19.98 -10.37
C TRP A 624 -12.64 -20.02 -11.16
N ILE A 625 -12.14 -18.89 -11.64
CA ILE A 625 -10.86 -18.80 -12.36
C ILE A 625 -9.71 -19.35 -11.48
N GLY A 626 -9.67 -18.98 -10.20
CA GLY A 626 -8.65 -19.44 -9.26
C GLY A 626 -8.59 -20.95 -9.10
N ARG A 627 -9.75 -21.63 -9.17
CA ARG A 627 -9.84 -23.10 -9.16
C ARG A 627 -9.40 -23.76 -10.46
N GLN A 628 -9.51 -23.07 -11.60
CA GLN A 628 -9.32 -23.69 -12.91
C GLN A 628 -7.93 -23.45 -13.54
N ILE A 629 -7.29 -22.30 -13.29
CA ILE A 629 -6.04 -21.95 -13.99
C ILE A 629 -4.92 -22.94 -13.67
N LEU A 630 -4.69 -23.26 -12.39
CA LEU A 630 -3.57 -24.09 -11.93
C LEU A 630 -3.99 -25.47 -11.40
N PHE A 631 -5.15 -25.98 -11.79
CA PHE A 631 -5.66 -27.28 -11.32
C PHE A 631 -4.59 -28.39 -11.43
N PRO A 632 -4.35 -29.21 -10.39
CA PRO A 632 -5.12 -29.35 -9.14
C PRO A 632 -4.80 -28.31 -8.05
N TYR A 633 -3.82 -27.44 -8.24
CA TYR A 633 -3.55 -26.32 -7.34
C TYR A 633 -4.55 -25.18 -7.57
N GLU A 634 -4.76 -24.39 -6.53
CA GLU A 634 -5.72 -23.30 -6.59
C GLU A 634 -5.06 -21.98 -6.25
N ILE A 635 -5.44 -20.94 -6.98
CA ILE A 635 -5.04 -19.57 -6.68
C ILE A 635 -6.11 -18.95 -5.78
N PRO A 636 -5.71 -18.29 -4.67
CA PRO A 636 -6.63 -17.54 -3.80
C PRO A 636 -7.48 -16.54 -4.60
N ALA A 637 -8.79 -16.55 -4.35
CA ALA A 637 -9.75 -15.76 -5.12
C ALA A 637 -9.50 -14.24 -4.99
N GLY A 638 -8.99 -13.76 -3.86
CA GLY A 638 -8.62 -12.35 -3.66
C GLY A 638 -7.49 -11.88 -4.60
N LEU A 639 -6.46 -12.71 -4.80
CA LEU A 639 -5.39 -12.44 -5.76
C LEU A 639 -5.91 -12.41 -7.20
N VAL A 640 -6.73 -13.40 -7.58
CA VAL A 640 -7.34 -13.45 -8.92
C VAL A 640 -8.22 -12.23 -9.17
N ALA A 641 -9.07 -11.86 -8.19
CA ALA A 641 -9.93 -10.68 -8.28
C ALA A 641 -9.10 -9.40 -8.46
N THR A 642 -7.96 -9.30 -7.79
CA THR A 642 -7.05 -8.15 -7.90
C THR A 642 -6.35 -8.10 -9.26
N LEU A 643 -5.90 -9.23 -9.80
CA LEU A 643 -5.28 -9.29 -11.13
C LEU A 643 -6.30 -9.01 -12.25
N VAL A 644 -7.46 -9.66 -12.22
CA VAL A 644 -8.53 -9.45 -13.21
C VAL A 644 -9.07 -8.02 -13.10
N GLY A 645 -9.40 -7.59 -11.90
CA GLY A 645 -9.91 -6.24 -11.64
C GLY A 645 -8.91 -5.15 -12.00
N GLY A 646 -7.64 -5.32 -11.59
CA GLY A 646 -6.55 -4.39 -11.89
C GLY A 646 -6.37 -4.23 -13.40
N SER A 647 -6.27 -5.34 -14.16
CA SER A 647 -6.13 -5.28 -15.62
C SER A 647 -7.29 -4.54 -16.30
N TYR A 648 -8.53 -4.81 -15.89
CA TYR A 648 -9.70 -4.11 -16.41
C TYR A 648 -9.68 -2.61 -16.08
N PHE A 649 -9.32 -2.27 -14.84
CA PHE A 649 -9.24 -0.89 -14.40
C PHE A 649 -8.18 -0.10 -15.16
N LEU A 650 -6.99 -0.67 -15.36
CA LEU A 650 -5.91 -0.08 -16.17
C LEU A 650 -6.38 0.22 -17.60
N LEU A 651 -7.12 -0.69 -18.22
CA LEU A 651 -7.70 -0.49 -19.57
C LEU A 651 -8.77 0.60 -19.58
N MET A 652 -9.62 0.66 -18.55
CA MET A 652 -10.72 1.62 -18.48
C MET A 652 -10.24 3.03 -18.22
N MET A 653 -9.24 3.21 -17.35
CA MET A 653 -8.61 4.50 -17.10
C MET A 653 -8.09 5.16 -18.37
N ARG A 654 -7.53 4.38 -19.30
CA ARG A 654 -7.02 4.91 -20.58
C ARG A 654 -8.12 5.49 -21.46
N LYS A 655 -9.37 5.03 -21.29
CA LYS A 655 -10.54 5.52 -22.04
C LYS A 655 -11.14 6.79 -21.44
N VAL A 656 -10.83 7.09 -20.17
CA VAL A 656 -11.28 8.29 -19.45
C VAL A 656 -10.36 9.45 -19.74
#